data_AF-A0A7J6TBK3-F1
#
_entry.id   AF-A0A7J6TBK3-F1
#
_cell.length_a   1.000
_cell.length_b   1.000
_cell.length_c   1.000
_cell.angle_alpha   90.00
_cell.angle_beta   90.00
_cell.angle_gamma   90.00
#
_symmetry.space_group_name_H-M   'P 1'
#
loop_
_entity.id
_entity.type
_entity.pdbx_description
1 polymer ?
#
loop_
_entity_poly.entity_id
_entity_poly.type
_entity_poly.pdbx_seq_one_letter_code
_entity_poly.pdbx_strand_id
1 'polypeptide(L)'
;MTGMNTFTTTTTAAAAAADRVEAPSPRRLVPPPPKVSGGPPILPILGRVLILAIVLFSSTFIAATWRTHGINWLYDGIKTPLYTCPPLEDTFNVIGEKAMLDVNTPTCRLDIAYNYESAWKLQHDNMTVPYGTKPEDALERCILPHEDKDYIHCYTTIPCSYTCRTSDTNQLCPDPATIDKDETVMMQNEKCDVWLAGGAWSQRTDCYKLQLNQYCGYTFDFTPGDIIAIRGLIFADCFIVLFWLCAEFTLRRVDKGLKEEQAEGSERMEVELPSKRRLLRQQVLTRWSDDAQRNYYYSSGMSGIVSTVDNSVYSEQLLLNQQQEEGGGGGIVSSTSGDPPPLVESNGMKSRYYSRDPRKRFQSAAWLRSLSQYKQLSSSKRHRFNSRAWTRTITLDAFFYLLITFSQWFIIYFSPHQKTVHPTYTDALVAVIEIWNATSFLEWMIFIDVLLDFCLFLCAVFVVKWPTKPVYAERVKDSLHKLTVHGDSDDAYHRPTRHEDAQVDSSFSSSYSYDGYEYDDDDDISSVDTGSAKFIMDQTMTQDVCLMIACHQSVMTEERYETFTGTLRSALQVFPPSHIFVCDNGRTYTPFDDTQWAAQQVHPDINYLYVPEGNKTFAFYWCNKYWIPYLARQGRVADFRYAVIIDDDVPLPPDLHIPYQMLDQNPNIKAVHFPITAATPDGSMNQLVQCQDIEYKLAGLHKLFQSTLSSSLSCHGAVALWDRQTLDEIFYEHDTVFNGEDMYMGLSLLRRRDSSRIYSCAADVVPTYAPDNWGMLFRQRVKSWDVTSHKKTFTYIWEIINPRSWCHGPSWVLKPYFIQELLTIILDWLRVFLLAGLLVRDWVSLVLMAAVFTLLLYVMVLLFEYIVLRDRRDLRSSPLTIVLFPWYRLSALFFRMGALCQNIFTYSKDRKGIKIRVREDEIRDIPPCPPSPDVDWFTVWTGDDDQQQQQEQGEGW
;
A
#
# COMPACT_ATOMS: atom_id res chain seq x y z
N MET A 1 -19.22 68.22 -37.15
CA MET A 1 -20.45 68.72 -37.82
C MET A 1 -21.30 67.51 -38.20
N THR A 2 -22.63 67.64 -38.28
CA THR A 2 -23.60 66.78 -39.01
C THR A 2 -23.33 65.26 -39.07
N GLY A 3 -24.12 64.35 -38.48
CA GLY A 3 -25.46 64.47 -37.89
C GLY A 3 -26.58 64.15 -38.89
N MET A 4 -27.58 63.36 -38.46
CA MET A 4 -28.68 62.75 -39.24
C MET A 4 -28.26 61.65 -40.23
N ASN A 5 -29.12 60.72 -40.69
CA ASN A 5 -30.24 59.93 -40.12
C ASN A 5 -30.96 59.28 -41.32
N THR A 6 -31.32 57.99 -41.25
CA THR A 6 -32.40 57.45 -42.13
C THR A 6 -33.00 56.16 -41.56
N PHE A 7 -34.30 56.20 -41.24
CA PHE A 7 -35.21 55.04 -41.28
C PHE A 7 -35.54 54.76 -42.78
N THR A 8 -36.12 53.64 -43.24
CA THR A 8 -36.78 52.47 -42.62
C THR A 8 -36.33 51.20 -43.42
N THR A 9 -36.92 49.99 -43.49
CA THR A 9 -38.27 49.44 -43.17
C THR A 9 -38.14 47.95 -42.78
N THR A 10 -39.20 47.38 -42.19
CA THR A 10 -39.37 45.95 -41.89
C THR A 10 -39.82 45.11 -43.09
N THR A 11 -39.46 43.81 -43.14
CA THR A 11 -40.45 42.71 -43.02
C THR A 11 -39.83 41.29 -42.91
N THR A 12 -40.44 40.49 -42.04
CA THR A 12 -40.56 39.00 -41.99
C THR A 12 -39.68 38.08 -42.86
N ALA A 13 -38.95 37.15 -42.21
CA ALA A 13 -39.22 35.70 -42.26
C ALA A 13 -38.36 34.96 -41.20
N ALA A 14 -38.65 33.70 -40.90
CA ALA A 14 -37.95 32.89 -39.89
C ALA A 14 -37.51 31.51 -40.43
N ALA A 15 -36.66 30.82 -39.65
CA ALA A 15 -36.29 29.41 -39.75
C ALA A 15 -35.51 28.92 -41.00
N ALA A 16 -34.17 28.97 -40.94
CA ALA A 16 -33.25 27.98 -41.53
C ALA A 16 -31.78 28.26 -41.10
N ALA A 17 -31.31 27.68 -39.98
CA ALA A 17 -29.93 27.87 -39.50
C ALA A 17 -29.45 26.77 -38.52
N ALA A 18 -29.73 25.50 -38.84
CA ALA A 18 -29.22 24.34 -38.09
C ALA A 18 -28.54 23.38 -39.06
N ASP A 19 -27.33 23.74 -39.52
CA ASP A 19 -26.29 22.84 -40.02
C ASP A 19 -25.05 23.64 -40.47
N ARG A 20 -24.12 23.87 -39.54
CA ARG A 20 -22.71 24.19 -39.82
C ARG A 20 -21.83 23.62 -38.73
N VAL A 21 -21.19 22.48 -39.02
CA VAL A 21 -20.02 22.03 -38.27
C VAL A 21 -18.91 23.04 -38.53
N GLU A 22 -18.49 23.79 -37.51
CA GLU A 22 -17.32 24.67 -37.63
C GLU A 22 -16.06 23.82 -37.78
N ALA A 23 -15.21 24.17 -38.75
CA ALA A 23 -13.91 23.52 -38.92
C ALA A 23 -13.02 23.78 -37.68
N PRO A 24 -12.20 22.80 -37.26
CA PRO A 24 -11.39 22.94 -36.06
C PRO A 24 -10.45 24.16 -36.16
N SER A 25 -10.50 25.02 -35.14
CA SER A 25 -9.68 26.24 -35.13
C SER A 25 -8.19 25.91 -35.15
N PRO A 26 -7.34 26.71 -35.82
CA PRO A 26 -5.92 26.43 -35.90
C PRO A 26 -5.29 26.46 -34.50
N ARG A 27 -4.65 25.34 -34.12
CA ARG A 27 -3.97 25.17 -32.83
C ARG A 27 -3.11 26.41 -32.52
N ARG A 28 -3.50 27.19 -31.51
CA ARG A 28 -2.59 28.19 -30.92
C ARG A 28 -1.40 27.44 -30.36
N LEU A 29 -0.22 27.75 -30.87
CA LEU A 29 1.04 27.37 -30.21
C LEU A 29 1.04 28.01 -28.82
N VAL A 30 0.89 27.19 -27.79
CA VAL A 30 1.09 27.61 -26.39
C VAL A 30 2.53 28.14 -26.29
N PRO A 31 2.77 29.31 -25.69
CA PRO A 31 4.13 29.79 -25.49
C PRO A 31 4.92 28.77 -24.66
N PRO A 32 6.25 28.62 -24.88
CA PRO A 32 7.04 27.68 -24.10
C PRO A 32 6.94 28.03 -22.61
N PRO A 33 6.70 27.05 -21.72
CA PRO A 33 6.27 27.32 -20.36
C PRO A 33 7.30 28.15 -19.58
N PRO A 34 6.85 29.06 -18.69
CA PRO A 34 7.74 29.80 -17.81
C PRO A 34 8.54 28.80 -16.98
N LYS A 35 9.88 28.86 -17.08
CA LYS A 35 10.78 27.98 -16.31
C LYS A 35 10.44 28.07 -14.83
N VAL A 36 9.85 27.01 -14.27
CA VAL A 36 9.39 26.93 -12.87
C VAL A 36 10.55 27.25 -11.92
N SER A 37 10.64 28.52 -11.53
CA SER A 37 11.87 29.07 -10.95
C SER A 37 11.97 28.67 -9.49
N GLY A 38 13.06 27.98 -9.13
CA GLY A 38 13.28 27.56 -7.75
C GLY A 38 12.43 26.37 -7.32
N GLY A 39 12.64 25.21 -7.94
CA GLY A 39 12.35 23.94 -7.25
C GLY A 39 12.99 23.97 -5.85
N PRO A 40 12.30 23.48 -4.80
CA PRO A 40 12.55 23.84 -3.40
C PRO A 40 14.03 23.73 -3.02
N PRO A 41 14.58 24.60 -2.15
CA PRO A 41 16.02 24.73 -1.97
C PRO A 41 16.71 23.40 -1.67
N ILE A 42 17.98 23.27 -2.08
CA ILE A 42 18.80 22.07 -1.80
C ILE A 42 19.17 22.01 -0.31
N LEU A 43 19.20 23.16 0.37
CA LEU A 43 19.59 23.29 1.78
C LEU A 43 18.76 22.40 2.75
N PRO A 44 17.42 22.31 2.66
CA PRO A 44 16.62 21.30 3.37
C PRO A 44 17.06 19.84 3.19
N ILE A 45 17.53 19.43 2.00
CA ILE A 45 17.97 18.04 1.74
C ILE A 45 19.29 17.79 2.47
N LEU A 46 20.26 18.70 2.33
CA LEU A 46 21.52 18.63 3.08
C LEU A 46 21.28 18.67 4.60
N GLY A 47 20.28 19.43 5.06
CA GLY A 47 19.82 19.42 6.44
C GLY A 47 19.28 18.06 6.90
N ARG A 48 18.41 17.40 6.12
CA ARG A 48 17.91 16.05 6.44
C ARG A 48 19.03 15.00 6.43
N VAL A 49 19.92 15.05 5.44
CA VAL A 49 21.07 14.12 5.32
C VAL A 49 22.08 14.33 6.46
N LEU A 50 22.34 15.57 6.88
CA LEU A 50 23.17 15.88 8.05
C LEU A 50 22.53 15.37 9.36
N ILE A 51 21.22 15.55 9.54
CA ILE A 51 20.49 15.00 10.69
C ILE A 51 20.56 13.46 10.68
N LEU A 52 20.44 12.81 9.50
CA LEU A 52 20.59 11.36 9.37
C LEU A 52 21.97 10.90 9.84
N ALA A 53 23.03 11.54 9.36
CA ALA A 53 24.40 11.22 9.71
C ALA A 53 24.69 11.42 11.20
N ILE A 54 24.19 12.50 11.82
CA ILE A 54 24.34 12.75 13.27
C ILE A 54 23.58 11.70 14.09
N VAL A 55 22.35 11.34 13.69
CA VAL A 55 21.54 10.32 14.38
C VAL A 55 22.23 8.95 14.31
N LEU A 56 22.63 8.50 13.12
CA LEU A 56 23.29 7.21 12.92
C LEU A 56 24.62 7.14 13.66
N PHE A 57 25.51 8.13 13.48
CA PHE A 57 26.81 8.17 14.15
C PHE A 57 26.70 8.17 15.68
N SER A 58 25.78 8.98 16.24
CA SER A 58 25.59 9.02 17.70
C SER A 58 24.96 7.73 18.24
N SER A 59 24.05 7.10 17.48
CA SER A 59 23.48 5.80 17.83
C SER A 59 24.56 4.71 17.82
N THR A 60 25.42 4.65 16.79
CA THR A 60 26.54 3.69 16.69
C THR A 60 27.57 3.92 17.80
N PHE A 61 27.89 5.18 18.11
CA PHE A 61 28.80 5.52 19.21
C PHE A 61 28.25 5.08 20.58
N ILE A 62 26.96 5.28 20.84
CA ILE A 62 26.29 4.84 22.08
C ILE A 62 26.23 3.32 22.13
N ALA A 63 25.83 2.65 21.05
CA ALA A 63 25.74 1.20 20.92
C ALA A 63 27.09 0.51 21.21
N ALA A 64 28.17 0.99 20.58
CA ALA A 64 29.53 0.51 20.83
C ALA A 64 29.94 0.72 22.29
N THR A 65 29.78 1.95 22.81
CA THR A 65 30.16 2.31 24.18
C THR A 65 29.38 1.53 25.25
N TRP A 66 28.11 1.22 25.01
CA TRP A 66 27.31 0.35 25.89
C TRP A 66 27.77 -1.12 25.84
N ARG A 67 28.10 -1.65 24.66
CA ARG A 67 28.56 -3.03 24.50
C ARG A 67 29.97 -3.25 25.07
N THR A 68 30.86 -2.27 24.95
CA THR A 68 32.26 -2.37 25.39
C THR A 68 32.52 -1.69 26.75
N HIS A 69 31.47 -1.41 27.52
CA HIS A 69 31.51 -0.84 28.88
C HIS A 69 32.29 0.49 29.07
N GLY A 70 32.62 1.18 27.99
CA GLY A 70 33.48 2.37 27.99
C GLY A 70 33.85 2.81 26.58
N ILE A 71 34.71 3.83 26.45
CA ILE A 71 35.15 4.38 25.16
C ILE A 71 36.45 3.74 24.62
N ASN A 72 36.97 2.71 25.31
CA ASN A 72 38.27 2.11 25.03
C ASN A 72 38.36 1.50 23.62
N TRP A 73 37.23 1.09 23.03
CA TRP A 73 37.12 0.64 21.64
C TRP A 73 37.64 1.66 20.61
N LEU A 74 37.58 2.95 20.96
CA LEU A 74 38.10 4.04 20.13
C LEU A 74 39.56 4.37 20.46
N TYR A 75 39.92 4.41 21.75
CA TYR A 75 41.27 4.73 22.23
C TYR A 75 41.55 4.07 23.59
N ASP A 76 42.58 3.22 23.65
CA ASP A 76 42.95 2.43 24.83
C ASP A 76 44.36 2.81 25.31
N GLY A 77 44.55 4.10 25.61
CA GLY A 77 45.78 4.68 26.18
C GLY A 77 46.99 4.79 25.23
N ILE A 78 47.23 3.75 24.44
CA ILE A 78 48.40 3.57 23.54
C ILE A 78 47.96 3.23 22.11
N LYS A 79 46.86 2.49 21.95
CA LYS A 79 46.33 2.01 20.65
C LYS A 79 44.96 2.63 20.34
N THR A 80 44.56 2.59 19.08
CA THR A 80 43.20 2.91 18.61
C THR A 80 42.54 1.63 18.08
N PRO A 81 41.85 0.84 18.92
CA PRO A 81 41.44 -0.52 18.54
C PRO A 81 40.58 -0.60 17.29
N LEU A 82 39.72 0.41 17.05
CA LEU A 82 38.95 0.57 15.82
C LEU A 82 39.81 0.46 14.53
N TYR A 83 41.09 0.86 14.57
CA TYR A 83 42.05 0.71 13.47
C TYR A 83 43.01 -0.48 13.66
N THR A 84 43.54 -0.70 14.86
CA THR A 84 44.63 -1.68 15.08
C THR A 84 44.17 -3.12 15.29
N CYS A 85 42.95 -3.34 15.81
CA CYS A 85 42.35 -4.68 15.94
C CYS A 85 42.24 -5.36 14.54
N PRO A 86 42.36 -6.71 14.42
CA PRO A 86 42.71 -7.39 13.17
C PRO A 86 42.07 -6.83 11.89
N PRO A 87 42.87 -6.49 10.85
CA PRO A 87 42.40 -5.84 9.64
C PRO A 87 41.57 -6.78 8.74
N LEU A 88 40.90 -6.18 7.75
CA LEU A 88 40.13 -6.88 6.72
C LEU A 88 40.99 -7.92 5.94
N GLU A 89 42.30 -7.71 5.87
CA GLU A 89 43.23 -8.50 5.05
C GLU A 89 43.65 -9.82 5.70
N ASP A 90 43.68 -9.89 7.03
CA ASP A 90 43.87 -11.14 7.80
C ASP A 90 42.64 -12.06 7.72
N THR A 91 41.53 -11.57 7.16
CA THR A 91 40.27 -12.34 7.02
C THR A 91 40.40 -13.47 5.98
N PHE A 92 41.39 -13.40 5.09
CA PHE A 92 41.56 -14.32 3.95
C PHE A 92 42.93 -15.03 3.86
N ASN A 93 43.92 -14.64 4.67
CA ASN A 93 45.24 -15.26 4.66
C ASN A 93 45.51 -16.05 5.96
N VAL A 94 46.08 -17.25 5.82
CA VAL A 94 46.65 -17.99 6.95
C VAL A 94 47.77 -17.14 7.55
N ILE A 95 47.82 -17.05 8.89
CA ILE A 95 48.77 -16.21 9.63
C ILE A 95 50.21 -16.59 9.27
N GLY A 96 50.86 -15.78 8.42
CA GLY A 96 52.28 -15.89 8.14
C GLY A 96 53.12 -15.38 9.32
N GLU A 97 54.34 -15.90 9.49
CA GLU A 97 55.24 -15.60 10.62
C GLU A 97 55.49 -14.10 10.85
N LYS A 98 55.33 -13.25 9.82
CA LYS A 98 55.45 -11.79 9.93
C LYS A 98 54.46 -11.15 10.92
N ALA A 99 53.32 -11.77 11.20
CA ALA A 99 52.35 -11.26 12.18
C ALA A 99 52.87 -11.30 13.63
N MET A 100 53.94 -12.04 13.93
CA MET A 100 54.50 -12.19 15.28
C MET A 100 55.12 -10.91 15.87
N LEU A 101 55.41 -9.91 15.03
CA LEU A 101 56.17 -8.71 15.40
C LEU A 101 55.37 -7.40 15.27
N ASP A 102 54.10 -7.46 14.90
CA ASP A 102 53.27 -6.25 14.81
C ASP A 102 52.65 -5.90 16.17
N VAL A 103 52.79 -4.63 16.56
CA VAL A 103 52.17 -4.03 17.76
C VAL A 103 50.63 -4.08 17.68
N ASN A 104 50.06 -4.27 16.48
CA ASN A 104 48.62 -4.31 16.23
C ASN A 104 47.91 -5.60 16.69
N THR A 105 48.62 -6.69 17.00
CA THR A 105 47.99 -7.98 17.36
C THR A 105 47.03 -7.90 18.55
N PRO A 106 45.95 -8.73 18.59
CA PRO A 106 45.05 -8.83 19.74
C PRO A 106 45.78 -9.35 20.99
N THR A 107 45.38 -8.83 22.14
CA THR A 107 45.76 -9.31 23.48
C THR A 107 45.07 -10.65 23.76
N CYS A 108 45.65 -11.45 24.66
CA CYS A 108 45.18 -12.81 24.90
C CYS A 108 44.72 -13.04 26.34
N ARG A 109 43.58 -13.72 26.49
CA ARG A 109 43.23 -14.44 27.72
C ARG A 109 43.30 -15.93 27.43
N LEU A 110 44.08 -16.66 28.23
CA LEU A 110 44.14 -18.11 28.21
C LEU A 110 43.39 -18.63 29.44
N ASP A 111 42.37 -19.45 29.20
CA ASP A 111 41.56 -20.06 30.22
C ASP A 111 41.99 -21.52 30.38
N ILE A 112 42.68 -21.83 31.48
CA ILE A 112 43.21 -23.16 31.77
C ILE A 112 42.24 -23.90 32.69
N ALA A 113 41.72 -25.05 32.28
CA ALA A 113 40.81 -25.86 33.11
C ALA A 113 41.49 -26.21 34.44
N TYR A 114 40.82 -25.94 35.57
CA TYR A 114 41.47 -26.03 36.88
C TYR A 114 42.01 -27.44 37.18
N ASN A 115 43.28 -27.46 37.55
CA ASN A 115 43.98 -28.63 38.07
C ASN A 115 44.91 -28.13 39.19
N TYR A 116 44.84 -28.77 40.36
CA TYR A 116 45.70 -28.48 41.50
C TYR A 116 47.19 -28.38 41.12
N GLU A 117 47.69 -29.23 40.22
CA GLU A 117 49.08 -29.19 39.78
C GLU A 117 49.43 -27.90 39.01
N SER A 118 48.53 -27.44 38.14
CA SER A 118 48.74 -26.21 37.35
C SER A 118 48.53 -24.96 38.19
N ALA A 119 47.53 -24.96 39.08
CA ALA A 119 47.33 -23.89 40.05
C ALA A 119 48.53 -23.75 41.01
N TRP A 120 49.06 -24.87 41.51
CA TRP A 120 50.22 -24.88 42.41
C TRP A 120 51.50 -24.37 41.73
N LYS A 121 51.76 -24.77 40.47
CA LYS A 121 52.90 -24.23 39.69
C LYS A 121 52.79 -22.73 39.50
N LEU A 122 51.64 -22.24 39.00
CA LEU A 122 51.41 -20.82 38.82
C LEU A 122 51.51 -20.02 40.13
N GLN A 123 51.07 -20.58 41.27
CA GLN A 123 51.29 -19.98 42.59
C GLN A 123 52.77 -19.93 42.98
N HIS A 124 53.50 -21.04 42.81
CA HIS A 124 54.91 -21.17 43.16
C HIS A 124 55.79 -20.17 42.38
N ASP A 125 55.49 -20.01 41.09
CA ASP A 125 56.20 -19.11 40.18
C ASP A 125 55.77 -17.63 40.32
N ASN A 126 54.92 -17.29 41.30
CA ASN A 126 54.33 -15.96 41.53
C ASN A 126 53.52 -15.41 40.34
N MET A 127 52.98 -16.30 39.50
CA MET A 127 52.17 -15.97 38.33
C MET A 127 50.70 -15.66 38.65
N THR A 128 50.24 -15.87 39.89
CA THR A 128 48.82 -15.74 40.28
C THR A 128 48.49 -14.46 41.05
N VAL A 129 47.29 -13.92 40.83
CA VAL A 129 46.65 -12.87 41.65
C VAL A 129 45.38 -13.39 42.35
N PRO A 130 44.92 -12.75 43.44
CA PRO A 130 43.71 -13.15 44.14
C PRO A 130 42.45 -13.06 43.26
N TYR A 131 41.47 -13.94 43.52
CA TYR A 131 40.12 -13.83 42.95
C TYR A 131 39.52 -12.45 43.22
N GLY A 132 38.83 -11.88 42.23
CA GLY A 132 38.27 -10.53 42.30
C GLY A 132 39.25 -9.40 41.97
N THR A 133 40.53 -9.70 41.69
CA THR A 133 41.41 -8.76 40.96
C THR A 133 40.83 -8.51 39.57
N LYS A 134 40.97 -7.30 39.03
CA LYS A 134 40.46 -7.00 37.68
C LYS A 134 41.38 -7.51 36.57
N PRO A 135 40.88 -7.68 35.32
CA PRO A 135 41.71 -8.01 34.16
C PRO A 135 42.88 -7.04 33.92
N GLU A 136 42.66 -5.72 34.03
CA GLU A 136 43.73 -4.74 33.80
C GLU A 136 44.83 -4.75 34.89
N ASP A 137 44.46 -5.12 36.12
CA ASP A 137 45.39 -5.27 37.26
C ASP A 137 46.07 -6.66 37.27
N ALA A 138 45.54 -7.62 36.51
CA ALA A 138 46.03 -9.00 36.38
C ALA A 138 46.94 -9.22 35.16
N LEU A 139 47.43 -8.15 34.52
CA LEU A 139 48.25 -8.20 33.33
C LEU A 139 49.53 -9.05 33.51
N GLU A 140 49.80 -9.93 32.54
CA GLU A 140 50.87 -10.95 32.58
C GLU A 140 50.76 -11.96 33.75
N ARG A 141 49.56 -12.12 34.33
CA ARG A 141 49.27 -12.99 35.47
C ARG A 141 47.94 -13.74 35.31
N CYS A 142 47.70 -14.68 36.21
CA CYS A 142 46.51 -15.52 36.26
C CYS A 142 45.63 -15.22 37.47
N ILE A 143 44.34 -14.95 37.25
CA ILE A 143 43.33 -14.94 38.30
C ILE A 143 42.95 -16.39 38.59
N LEU A 144 43.09 -16.81 39.85
CA LEU A 144 42.59 -18.11 40.30
C LEU A 144 41.08 -18.07 40.54
N PRO A 145 40.33 -19.14 40.21
CA PRO A 145 38.89 -19.21 40.48
C PRO A 145 38.56 -19.31 41.96
N HIS A 146 37.29 -19.10 42.31
CA HIS A 146 36.77 -19.28 43.67
C HIS A 146 36.35 -20.73 43.96
N GLU A 147 36.02 -21.52 42.94
CA GLU A 147 35.71 -22.95 43.06
C GLU A 147 36.61 -23.80 42.15
N ASP A 148 36.96 -25.02 42.60
CA ASP A 148 37.87 -25.96 41.90
C ASP A 148 37.32 -26.54 40.57
N LYS A 149 36.28 -25.92 39.99
CA LYS A 149 35.59 -26.35 38.76
C LYS A 149 35.63 -25.33 37.63
N ASP A 150 35.94 -24.08 37.93
CA ASP A 150 36.03 -23.01 36.93
C ASP A 150 37.42 -23.03 36.25
N TYR A 151 37.69 -22.03 35.39
CA TYR A 151 38.97 -21.89 34.72
C TYR A 151 39.92 -20.96 35.49
N ILE A 152 41.21 -21.20 35.36
CA ILE A 152 42.28 -20.27 35.74
C ILE A 152 42.43 -19.28 34.58
N HIS A 153 42.16 -18.01 34.82
CA HIS A 153 42.11 -16.97 33.78
C HIS A 153 43.43 -16.21 33.70
N CYS A 154 44.29 -16.55 32.73
CA CYS A 154 45.60 -15.94 32.51
C CYS A 154 45.54 -14.84 31.44
N TYR A 155 45.95 -13.61 31.80
CA TYR A 155 45.88 -12.43 30.93
C TYR A 155 47.29 -12.07 30.45
N THR A 156 47.47 -11.86 29.15
CA THR A 156 48.78 -11.50 28.57
C THR A 156 48.68 -10.51 27.41
N THR A 157 49.72 -9.69 27.29
CA THR A 157 49.97 -8.75 26.19
C THR A 157 50.65 -9.41 24.99
N ILE A 158 51.16 -10.63 25.16
CA ILE A 158 51.68 -11.48 24.09
C ILE A 158 50.57 -11.75 23.07
N PRO A 159 50.86 -11.78 21.75
CA PRO A 159 49.91 -12.24 20.74
C PRO A 159 49.38 -13.65 21.05
N CYS A 160 48.08 -13.90 20.86
CA CYS A 160 47.51 -15.24 21.05
C CYS A 160 48.22 -16.34 20.23
N SER A 161 48.77 -15.99 19.06
CA SER A 161 49.57 -16.86 18.19
C SER A 161 50.94 -17.29 18.75
N TYR A 162 51.33 -16.78 19.92
CA TYR A 162 52.50 -17.23 20.69
C TYR A 162 52.11 -17.76 22.08
N THR A 163 51.04 -17.22 22.68
CA THR A 163 50.51 -17.61 24.00
C THR A 163 50.22 -19.11 24.13
N CYS A 164 49.77 -19.76 23.04
CA CYS A 164 49.45 -21.18 23.02
C CYS A 164 49.77 -21.78 21.65
N ARG A 165 50.58 -22.86 21.61
CA ARG A 165 50.94 -23.59 20.37
C ARG A 165 50.88 -25.09 20.53
N THR A 166 50.53 -25.83 19.48
CA THR A 166 50.65 -27.29 19.45
C THR A 166 52.13 -27.72 19.49
N SER A 167 52.47 -28.67 20.36
CA SER A 167 53.85 -29.13 20.58
C SER A 167 54.47 -29.82 19.35
N ASP A 168 53.65 -30.52 18.57
CA ASP A 168 54.13 -31.38 17.47
C ASP A 168 54.09 -30.69 16.09
N THR A 169 53.11 -29.80 15.86
CA THR A 169 52.95 -29.09 14.57
C THR A 169 53.31 -27.60 14.63
N ASN A 170 53.57 -27.03 15.82
CA ASN A 170 53.90 -25.62 16.03
C ASN A 170 52.83 -24.64 15.46
N GLN A 171 51.58 -25.10 15.42
CA GLN A 171 50.41 -24.34 14.97
C GLN A 171 49.70 -23.69 16.17
N LEU A 172 48.68 -22.88 15.91
CA LEU A 172 47.80 -22.34 16.96
C LEU A 172 47.08 -23.50 17.67
N CYS A 173 46.89 -23.41 18.98
CA CYS A 173 46.07 -24.37 19.73
C CYS A 173 44.65 -24.49 19.14
N PRO A 174 44.13 -25.70 18.89
CA PRO A 174 42.74 -25.91 18.48
C PRO A 174 41.76 -25.53 19.61
N ASP A 175 40.55 -25.15 19.24
CA ASP A 175 39.46 -24.86 20.19
C ASP A 175 38.98 -26.17 20.85
N PRO A 176 38.88 -26.26 22.18
CA PRO A 176 38.28 -27.40 22.88
C PRO A 176 36.84 -27.76 22.47
N ALA A 177 36.14 -26.91 21.70
CA ALA A 177 34.86 -27.21 21.07
C ALA A 177 35.00 -28.01 19.75
N THR A 178 36.13 -27.91 19.04
CA THR A 178 36.38 -28.60 17.76
C THR A 178 37.13 -29.93 17.90
N ILE A 179 37.65 -30.24 19.09
CA ILE A 179 38.27 -31.53 19.41
C ILE A 179 37.17 -32.54 19.73
N ASP A 180 37.21 -33.71 19.06
CA ASP A 180 36.31 -34.82 19.36
C ASP A 180 36.54 -35.34 20.79
N LYS A 181 35.45 -35.59 21.51
CA LYS A 181 35.44 -35.89 22.95
C LYS A 181 35.18 -37.36 23.24
N ASP A 182 34.98 -38.19 22.21
CA ASP A 182 34.73 -39.62 22.39
C ASP A 182 35.96 -40.31 23.02
N GLU A 183 35.75 -41.02 24.13
CA GLU A 183 36.83 -41.44 25.05
C GLU A 183 37.85 -42.40 24.41
N THR A 184 37.51 -42.98 23.26
CA THR A 184 38.38 -43.88 22.49
C THR A 184 39.44 -43.16 21.64
N VAL A 185 39.25 -41.87 21.34
CA VAL A 185 40.22 -41.05 20.55
C VAL A 185 41.26 -40.37 21.46
N MET A 186 40.97 -40.27 22.77
CA MET A 186 41.80 -39.67 23.84
C MET A 186 43.21 -40.28 24.02
N MET A 187 43.65 -41.22 23.18
CA MET A 187 45.04 -41.71 23.14
C MET A 187 45.95 -40.85 22.25
N GLN A 188 45.42 -40.07 21.31
CA GLN A 188 46.18 -39.04 20.57
C GLN A 188 46.04 -37.69 21.26
N ASN A 189 46.62 -37.57 22.46
CA ASN A 189 46.65 -36.32 23.22
C ASN A 189 47.56 -35.30 22.53
N GLU A 190 47.01 -34.48 21.63
CA GLU A 190 47.69 -33.26 21.19
C GLU A 190 48.08 -32.45 22.43
N LYS A 191 49.37 -32.21 22.57
CA LYS A 191 49.93 -31.37 23.61
C LYS A 191 50.08 -29.96 23.10
N CYS A 192 49.79 -29.02 23.98
CA CYS A 192 49.89 -27.61 23.72
C CYS A 192 50.89 -26.99 24.71
N ASP A 193 51.92 -26.34 24.18
CA ASP A 193 52.89 -25.56 24.94
C ASP A 193 52.36 -24.13 25.10
N VAL A 194 52.08 -23.78 26.35
CA VAL A 194 51.60 -22.48 26.81
C VAL A 194 52.78 -21.57 27.16
N TRP A 195 52.68 -20.28 26.87
CA TRP A 195 53.66 -19.24 27.20
C TRP A 195 52.98 -18.04 27.87
N LEU A 196 53.47 -17.62 29.04
CA LEU A 196 52.95 -16.50 29.84
C LEU A 196 54.10 -15.59 30.35
N ALA A 197 53.75 -14.42 30.90
CA ALA A 197 54.69 -13.41 31.44
C ALA A 197 55.81 -13.02 30.46
N GLY A 198 55.44 -12.51 29.29
CA GLY A 198 56.38 -12.20 28.20
C GLY A 198 57.17 -13.42 27.67
N GLY A 199 56.73 -14.65 27.97
CA GLY A 199 57.43 -15.90 27.65
C GLY A 199 58.40 -16.37 28.74
N ALA A 200 58.44 -15.72 29.91
CA ALA A 200 59.26 -16.15 31.06
C ALA A 200 58.74 -17.44 31.72
N TRP A 201 57.45 -17.76 31.56
CA TRP A 201 56.83 -18.98 32.06
C TRP A 201 56.29 -19.81 30.91
N SER A 202 56.44 -21.14 30.97
CA SER A 202 55.81 -22.06 30.02
C SER A 202 55.44 -23.41 30.65
N GLN A 203 54.35 -24.01 30.15
CA GLN A 203 53.89 -25.34 30.56
C GLN A 203 53.28 -26.10 29.39
N ARG A 204 53.61 -27.39 29.28
CA ARG A 204 52.94 -28.33 28.38
C ARG A 204 51.67 -28.88 29.03
N THR A 205 50.52 -28.67 28.39
CA THR A 205 49.19 -29.09 28.86
C THR A 205 48.42 -29.77 27.70
N ASP A 206 47.38 -30.53 27.99
CA ASP A 206 46.52 -31.10 26.94
C ASP A 206 45.69 -30.00 26.26
N CYS A 207 45.64 -29.96 24.93
CA CYS A 207 44.97 -28.87 24.21
C CYS A 207 43.48 -28.72 24.59
N TYR A 208 42.77 -29.82 24.86
CA TYR A 208 41.36 -29.80 25.28
C TYR A 208 41.10 -29.14 26.66
N LYS A 209 42.14 -28.83 27.44
CA LYS A 209 42.07 -28.12 28.73
C LYS A 209 42.34 -26.62 28.61
N LEU A 210 42.55 -26.10 27.40
CA LEU A 210 43.00 -24.74 27.14
C LEU A 210 42.01 -24.03 26.20
N GLN A 211 41.23 -23.09 26.71
CA GLN A 211 40.40 -22.23 25.88
C GLN A 211 41.11 -20.88 25.65
N LEU A 212 41.30 -20.50 24.39
CA LEU A 212 41.99 -19.28 24.00
C LEU A 212 40.98 -18.19 23.61
N ASN A 213 41.05 -17.02 24.24
CA ASN A 213 40.12 -15.91 24.02
C ASN A 213 40.88 -14.63 23.60
N GLN A 214 40.47 -14.05 22.47
CA GLN A 214 41.14 -12.90 21.85
C GLN A 214 40.43 -11.58 22.20
N TYR A 215 41.22 -10.56 22.51
CA TYR A 215 40.75 -9.23 22.88
C TYR A 215 41.52 -8.12 22.15
N CYS A 216 40.94 -6.93 22.03
CA CYS A 216 41.56 -5.82 21.29
C CYS A 216 41.95 -4.62 22.17
N GLY A 217 42.06 -4.82 23.48
CA GLY A 217 42.50 -3.83 24.45
C GLY A 217 43.08 -4.46 25.72
N TYR A 218 43.68 -3.64 26.56
CA TYR A 218 44.32 -4.02 27.84
C TYR A 218 43.33 -4.25 28.98
N THR A 219 42.07 -3.82 28.83
CA THR A 219 40.98 -4.09 29.79
C THR A 219 40.20 -5.38 29.52
N PHE A 220 40.43 -6.03 28.37
CA PHE A 220 39.80 -7.30 27.97
C PHE A 220 38.25 -7.28 27.92
N ASP A 221 37.61 -6.11 27.75
CA ASP A 221 36.14 -5.99 27.66
C ASP A 221 35.56 -6.33 26.27
N PHE A 222 36.37 -6.24 25.21
CA PHE A 222 35.91 -6.30 23.81
C PHE A 222 36.83 -7.12 22.89
N THR A 223 36.20 -7.89 22.02
CA THR A 223 36.82 -8.91 21.16
C THR A 223 37.02 -8.40 19.72
N PRO A 224 37.82 -9.10 18.89
CA PRO A 224 37.87 -8.85 17.45
C PRO A 224 36.48 -8.87 16.79
N GLY A 225 35.58 -9.78 17.20
CA GLY A 225 34.22 -9.86 16.68
C GLY A 225 33.36 -8.61 16.97
N ASP A 226 33.57 -7.95 18.10
CA ASP A 226 32.90 -6.68 18.45
C ASP A 226 33.41 -5.53 17.57
N ILE A 227 34.73 -5.41 17.39
CA ILE A 227 35.32 -4.33 16.56
C ILE A 227 34.99 -4.53 15.07
N ILE A 228 34.95 -5.75 14.57
CA ILE A 228 34.50 -6.04 13.20
C ILE A 228 33.02 -5.66 13.01
N ALA A 229 32.15 -5.95 14.00
CA ALA A 229 30.77 -5.50 13.97
C ALA A 229 30.65 -3.96 13.99
N ILE A 230 31.41 -3.26 14.84
CA ILE A 230 31.45 -1.79 14.89
C ILE A 230 31.91 -1.19 13.55
N ARG A 231 32.93 -1.77 12.90
CA ARG A 231 33.34 -1.38 11.54
C ARG A 231 32.22 -1.60 10.52
N GLY A 232 31.51 -2.73 10.60
CA GLY A 232 30.34 -3.02 9.78
C GLY A 232 29.20 -2.01 9.96
N LEU A 233 28.93 -1.57 11.19
CA LEU A 233 27.95 -0.52 11.49
C LEU A 233 28.37 0.84 10.94
N ILE A 234 29.64 1.24 11.09
CA ILE A 234 30.14 2.51 10.53
C ILE A 234 30.02 2.49 8.99
N PHE A 235 30.33 1.36 8.35
CA PHE A 235 30.13 1.20 6.90
C PHE A 235 28.64 1.28 6.53
N ALA A 236 27.75 0.64 7.30
CA ALA A 236 26.31 0.73 7.11
C ALA A 236 25.78 2.16 7.25
N ASP A 237 26.22 2.92 8.26
CA ASP A 237 25.84 4.31 8.48
C ASP A 237 26.24 5.19 7.28
N CYS A 238 27.48 5.07 6.81
CA CYS A 238 27.96 5.76 5.61
C CYS A 238 27.15 5.37 4.36
N PHE A 239 26.83 4.08 4.21
CA PHE A 239 26.02 3.58 3.10
C PHE A 239 24.57 4.11 3.14
N ILE A 240 23.92 4.11 4.31
CA ILE A 240 22.57 4.66 4.50
C ILE A 240 22.54 6.16 4.19
N VAL A 241 23.53 6.94 4.65
CA VAL A 241 23.63 8.37 4.38
C VAL A 241 23.81 8.66 2.88
N LEU A 242 24.68 7.92 2.20
CA LEU A 242 24.91 8.05 0.76
C LEU A 242 23.68 7.60 -0.05
N PHE A 243 23.10 6.46 0.30
CA PHE A 243 21.87 5.94 -0.31
C PHE A 243 20.71 6.94 -0.16
N TRP A 244 20.50 7.50 1.04
CA TRP A 244 19.42 8.46 1.27
C TRP A 244 19.64 9.77 0.51
N LEU A 245 20.89 10.24 0.36
CA LEU A 245 21.21 11.37 -0.50
C LEU A 245 20.82 11.10 -1.97
N CYS A 246 21.14 9.92 -2.51
CA CYS A 246 20.74 9.50 -3.85
C CYS A 246 19.22 9.30 -4.00
N ALA A 247 18.56 8.77 -2.96
CA ALA A 247 17.10 8.60 -2.89
C ALA A 247 16.41 9.97 -2.91
N GLU A 248 16.86 10.94 -2.11
CA GLU A 248 16.36 12.31 -2.09
C GLU A 248 16.49 12.99 -3.46
N PHE A 249 17.63 12.86 -4.15
CA PHE A 249 17.78 13.37 -5.52
C PHE A 249 16.83 12.68 -6.51
N THR A 250 16.62 11.36 -6.38
CA THR A 250 15.70 10.59 -7.23
C THR A 250 14.25 11.03 -7.00
N LEU A 251 13.80 11.06 -5.75
CA LEU A 251 12.46 11.53 -5.36
C LEU A 251 12.25 13.00 -5.77
N ARG A 252 13.27 13.86 -5.62
CA ARG A 252 13.24 15.26 -6.08
C ARG A 252 13.11 15.37 -7.61
N ARG A 253 13.79 14.51 -8.38
CA ARG A 253 13.68 14.50 -9.85
C ARG A 253 12.25 14.14 -10.28
N VAL A 254 11.67 13.11 -9.68
CA VAL A 254 10.31 12.65 -9.98
C VAL A 254 9.26 13.67 -9.50
N ASP A 255 9.37 14.17 -8.26
CA ASP A 255 8.51 15.25 -7.74
C ASP A 255 8.63 16.57 -8.53
N LYS A 256 9.76 16.80 -9.21
CA LYS A 256 9.93 17.95 -10.11
C LYS A 256 9.18 17.72 -11.43
N GLY A 257 9.34 16.54 -12.06
CA GLY A 257 8.60 16.19 -13.28
C GLY A 257 7.08 16.27 -13.08
N LEU A 258 6.57 15.64 -12.01
CA LEU A 258 5.14 15.71 -11.63
C LEU A 258 4.64 17.14 -11.35
N LYS A 259 5.52 18.07 -10.99
CA LYS A 259 5.16 19.49 -10.80
C LYS A 259 5.25 20.31 -12.07
N GLU A 260 6.12 19.93 -13.01
CA GLU A 260 6.17 20.55 -14.33
C GLU A 260 4.95 20.11 -15.16
N GLU A 261 4.60 18.82 -15.11
CA GLU A 261 3.31 18.27 -15.60
C GLU A 261 2.09 19.00 -14.99
N GLN A 262 2.07 19.15 -13.65
CA GLN A 262 0.98 19.86 -12.97
C GLN A 262 0.92 21.36 -13.32
N ALA A 263 2.06 22.01 -13.58
CA ALA A 263 2.12 23.41 -14.00
C ALA A 263 1.64 23.59 -15.45
N GLU A 264 2.15 22.78 -16.38
CA GLU A 264 1.74 22.77 -17.79
C GLU A 264 0.24 22.48 -17.93
N GLY A 265 -0.27 21.50 -17.18
CA GLY A 265 -1.71 21.23 -17.09
C GLY A 265 -2.50 22.39 -16.47
N SER A 266 -1.93 23.14 -15.51
CA SER A 266 -2.59 24.32 -14.93
C SER A 266 -2.69 25.46 -15.94
N GLU A 267 -1.60 25.77 -16.65
CA GLU A 267 -1.56 26.78 -17.73
C GLU A 267 -2.53 26.42 -18.87
N ARG A 268 -2.66 25.13 -19.19
CA ARG A 268 -3.68 24.61 -20.12
C ARG A 268 -5.11 24.84 -19.59
N MET A 269 -5.38 24.49 -18.33
CA MET A 269 -6.69 24.67 -17.72
C MET A 269 -7.07 26.15 -17.62
N GLU A 270 -6.15 27.07 -17.34
CA GLU A 270 -6.41 28.52 -17.35
C GLU A 270 -6.97 29.03 -18.70
N VAL A 271 -6.60 28.40 -19.81
CA VAL A 271 -7.09 28.75 -21.16
C VAL A 271 -8.38 28.01 -21.52
N GLU A 272 -8.47 26.70 -21.28
CA GLU A 272 -9.61 25.88 -21.72
C GLU A 272 -10.83 25.99 -20.79
N LEU A 273 -10.61 25.86 -19.48
CA LEU A 273 -11.65 25.71 -18.45
C LEU A 273 -12.64 26.89 -18.38
N PRO A 274 -12.26 28.18 -18.59
CA PRO A 274 -13.21 29.29 -18.61
C PRO A 274 -14.23 29.25 -19.78
N SER A 275 -13.95 28.49 -20.84
CA SER A 275 -14.93 28.26 -21.92
C SER A 275 -15.94 27.18 -21.52
N LYS A 276 -15.44 26.02 -21.08
CA LYS A 276 -16.23 24.85 -20.67
C LYS A 276 -17.08 25.15 -19.44
N ARG A 277 -16.55 25.85 -18.42
CA ARG A 277 -17.31 26.37 -17.27
C ARG A 277 -18.54 27.18 -17.66
N ARG A 278 -18.46 28.02 -18.71
CA ARG A 278 -19.62 28.81 -19.18
C ARG A 278 -20.69 27.93 -19.82
N LEU A 279 -20.31 26.93 -20.61
CA LEU A 279 -21.23 25.96 -21.21
C LEU A 279 -21.90 25.08 -20.13
N LEU A 280 -21.12 24.53 -19.20
CA LEU A 280 -21.63 23.73 -18.07
C LEU A 280 -22.63 24.53 -17.22
N ARG A 281 -22.31 25.80 -16.90
CA ARG A 281 -23.21 26.68 -16.14
C ARG A 281 -24.47 27.05 -16.93
N GLN A 282 -24.38 27.24 -18.25
CA GLN A 282 -25.55 27.45 -19.11
C GLN A 282 -26.49 26.24 -19.09
N GLN A 283 -25.97 25.01 -19.21
CA GLN A 283 -26.79 23.79 -19.13
C GLN A 283 -27.53 23.69 -17.78
N VAL A 284 -26.83 23.95 -16.66
CA VAL A 284 -27.44 23.95 -15.32
C VAL A 284 -28.52 25.04 -15.20
N LEU A 285 -28.27 26.25 -15.72
CA LEU A 285 -29.25 27.34 -15.76
C LEU A 285 -30.50 26.97 -16.57
N THR A 286 -30.35 26.27 -17.70
CA THR A 286 -31.48 25.76 -18.51
C THR A 286 -32.28 24.71 -17.74
N ARG A 287 -31.64 23.70 -17.15
CA ARG A 287 -32.33 22.69 -16.33
C ARG A 287 -33.09 23.32 -15.16
N TRP A 288 -32.52 24.36 -14.54
CA TRP A 288 -33.19 25.13 -13.50
C TRP A 288 -34.38 25.96 -14.00
N SER A 289 -34.34 26.53 -15.20
CA SER A 289 -35.53 27.16 -15.80
C SER A 289 -36.61 26.14 -16.14
N ASP A 290 -36.23 24.95 -16.61
CA ASP A 290 -37.17 23.90 -17.00
C ASP A 290 -37.87 23.26 -15.79
N ASP A 291 -37.16 23.08 -14.67
CA ASP A 291 -37.77 22.70 -13.38
C ASP A 291 -38.67 23.82 -12.84
N ALA A 292 -38.22 25.07 -12.84
CA ALA A 292 -39.03 26.21 -12.39
C ALA A 292 -40.33 26.36 -13.22
N GLN A 293 -40.24 26.15 -14.54
CA GLN A 293 -41.37 26.21 -15.47
C GLN A 293 -42.35 25.04 -15.25
N ARG A 294 -41.85 23.79 -15.11
CA ARG A 294 -42.69 22.63 -14.76
C ARG A 294 -43.42 22.85 -13.43
N ASN A 295 -42.71 23.28 -12.38
CA ASN A 295 -43.28 23.57 -11.06
C ASN A 295 -44.29 24.75 -11.07
N TYR A 296 -44.21 25.64 -12.05
CA TYR A 296 -45.21 26.67 -12.29
C TYR A 296 -46.48 26.06 -12.92
N TYR A 297 -46.37 25.36 -14.05
CA TYR A 297 -47.51 24.79 -14.77
C TYR A 297 -48.30 23.77 -13.95
N TYR A 298 -47.65 22.86 -13.22
CA TYR A 298 -48.34 21.92 -12.32
C TYR A 298 -49.13 22.63 -11.21
N SER A 299 -48.69 23.82 -10.78
CA SER A 299 -49.43 24.62 -9.80
C SER A 299 -50.59 25.43 -10.38
N SER A 300 -50.62 25.66 -11.70
CA SER A 300 -51.70 26.40 -12.37
C SER A 300 -52.78 25.47 -12.94
N GLY A 301 -52.42 24.25 -13.35
CA GLY A 301 -53.38 23.26 -13.84
C GLY A 301 -54.36 22.78 -12.76
N MET A 302 -53.91 22.68 -11.51
CA MET A 302 -54.72 22.15 -10.40
C MET A 302 -55.82 23.12 -9.90
N SER A 303 -55.86 24.35 -10.42
CA SER A 303 -56.92 25.34 -10.19
C SER A 303 -57.98 25.42 -11.31
N GLY A 304 -57.92 24.52 -12.31
CA GLY A 304 -58.67 24.67 -13.57
C GLY A 304 -59.69 23.58 -13.94
N ILE A 305 -59.83 22.48 -13.16
CA ILE A 305 -60.74 21.38 -13.50
C ILE A 305 -61.63 21.01 -12.31
N VAL A 306 -62.91 21.40 -12.38
CA VAL A 306 -64.01 20.87 -11.55
C VAL A 306 -65.14 20.47 -12.49
N SER A 307 -65.09 19.23 -13.02
CA SER A 307 -66.20 18.61 -13.74
C SER A 307 -66.06 17.08 -13.81
N THR A 308 -66.70 16.40 -12.84
CA THR A 308 -67.45 15.13 -13.00
C THR A 308 -67.08 14.18 -14.16
N VAL A 309 -66.37 13.08 -13.85
CA VAL A 309 -66.54 11.74 -14.46
C VAL A 309 -66.39 10.69 -13.34
N ASP A 310 -67.00 9.51 -13.51
CA ASP A 310 -67.31 8.52 -12.46
C ASP A 310 -66.17 7.59 -11.98
N ASN A 311 -66.49 6.86 -10.90
CA ASN A 311 -65.68 5.83 -10.25
C ASN A 311 -65.44 4.58 -11.12
N SER A 312 -64.18 4.16 -11.23
CA SER A 312 -63.75 2.75 -11.21
C SER A 312 -62.22 2.74 -11.06
N VAL A 313 -61.51 1.79 -10.42
CA VAL A 313 -61.72 0.79 -9.37
C VAL A 313 -60.32 0.14 -9.20
N TYR A 314 -59.97 -0.37 -8.01
CA TYR A 314 -58.68 -1.03 -7.66
C TYR A 314 -57.38 -0.20 -7.64
N SER A 315 -57.01 0.23 -6.43
CA SER A 315 -55.74 -0.19 -5.81
C SER A 315 -55.90 -0.27 -4.27
N GLU A 316 -54.93 -0.86 -3.58
CA GLU A 316 -54.78 -0.94 -2.11
C GLU A 316 -55.85 -1.68 -1.28
N GLN A 317 -55.58 -2.97 -1.03
CA GLN A 317 -55.85 -3.61 0.26
C GLN A 317 -54.61 -4.38 0.71
N LEU A 318 -53.91 -3.90 1.76
CA LEU A 318 -53.27 -4.73 2.81
C LEU A 318 -52.42 -3.87 3.76
N LEU A 319 -52.99 -3.49 4.92
CA LEU A 319 -52.24 -3.26 6.16
C LEU A 319 -53.20 -3.20 7.38
N LEU A 320 -52.77 -3.81 8.50
CA LEU A 320 -53.42 -4.00 9.82
C LEU A 320 -54.48 -5.12 9.98
N ASN A 321 -54.12 -6.19 10.69
CA ASN A 321 -54.36 -6.29 12.15
C ASN A 321 -53.92 -7.64 12.77
N GLN A 322 -53.21 -7.59 13.91
CA GLN A 322 -53.44 -8.31 15.19
C GLN A 322 -52.21 -8.08 16.11
N GLN A 323 -52.37 -7.50 17.32
CA GLN A 323 -52.66 -8.12 18.64
C GLN A 323 -51.50 -8.98 19.20
N GLN A 324 -51.17 -9.01 20.51
CA GLN A 324 -51.43 -8.12 21.68
C GLN A 324 -50.48 -8.55 22.83
N GLU A 325 -50.65 -8.03 24.07
CA GLU A 325 -49.94 -8.40 25.34
C GLU A 325 -48.51 -7.81 25.50
N GLU A 326 -48.02 -7.39 26.68
CA GLU A 326 -48.62 -7.30 28.04
C GLU A 326 -47.97 -6.19 28.91
N GLY A 327 -48.73 -5.62 29.88
CA GLY A 327 -48.23 -4.82 31.03
C GLY A 327 -47.71 -3.38 30.79
N GLY A 328 -47.88 -2.39 31.70
CA GLY A 328 -48.69 -2.37 32.93
C GLY A 328 -48.45 -1.12 33.81
N GLY A 329 -49.52 -0.37 34.14
CA GLY A 329 -49.52 0.77 35.09
C GLY A 329 -48.94 2.11 34.56
N GLY A 330 -49.34 3.29 35.05
CA GLY A 330 -50.42 3.63 35.99
C GLY A 330 -50.25 5.05 36.58
N GLY A 331 -51.31 5.87 36.62
CA GLY A 331 -51.27 7.21 37.26
C GLY A 331 -52.44 8.13 36.88
N ILE A 332 -53.11 8.74 37.86
CA ILE A 332 -54.26 9.63 37.69
C ILE A 332 -53.92 11.02 38.26
N VAL A 333 -54.14 12.08 37.48
CA VAL A 333 -54.42 13.45 37.99
C VAL A 333 -55.48 14.09 37.08
N SER A 334 -56.36 14.92 37.65
CA SER A 334 -57.58 15.44 37.02
C SER A 334 -57.59 16.97 36.87
N SER A 335 -58.50 17.47 36.01
CA SER A 335 -58.97 18.87 35.91
C SER A 335 -57.98 19.89 35.33
N THR A 336 -58.38 21.06 34.79
CA THR A 336 -59.70 21.75 34.76
C THR A 336 -60.15 22.17 33.35
N SER A 337 -61.39 22.66 33.25
CA SER A 337 -62.05 23.22 32.05
C SER A 337 -61.49 24.57 31.58
N GLY A 338 -61.53 24.83 30.28
CA GLY A 338 -61.34 26.14 29.64
C GLY A 338 -61.85 26.15 28.19
N ASP A 339 -62.32 27.31 27.72
CA ASP A 339 -63.12 27.51 26.49
C ASP A 339 -62.43 27.15 25.16
N PRO A 340 -63.20 26.88 24.07
CA PRO A 340 -62.64 26.44 22.79
C PRO A 340 -61.91 27.57 22.02
N PRO A 341 -60.63 27.38 21.62
CA PRO A 341 -59.99 28.23 20.62
C PRO A 341 -60.59 27.97 19.21
N PRO A 342 -60.44 28.92 18.27
CA PRO A 342 -61.21 28.92 17.02
C PRO A 342 -60.80 27.82 16.03
N LEU A 343 -61.70 27.55 15.08
CA LEU A 343 -61.43 26.74 13.88
C LEU A 343 -60.23 27.32 13.10
N VAL A 344 -59.07 26.71 13.28
CA VAL A 344 -57.91 26.95 12.42
C VAL A 344 -58.18 26.30 11.07
N GLU A 345 -58.27 27.10 10.02
CA GLU A 345 -58.32 26.60 8.64
C GLU A 345 -57.18 25.63 8.39
N SER A 346 -57.47 24.46 7.81
CA SER A 346 -56.49 23.45 7.42
C SER A 346 -55.70 23.84 6.16
N ASN A 347 -55.16 25.07 6.14
CA ASN A 347 -54.25 25.56 5.12
C ASN A 347 -53.03 24.61 5.05
N GLY A 348 -52.97 23.83 3.98
CA GLY A 348 -52.13 22.64 3.91
C GLY A 348 -50.64 22.93 4.11
N MET A 349 -50.03 22.26 5.08
CA MET A 349 -48.57 22.24 5.27
C MET A 349 -47.85 21.43 4.17
N LYS A 350 -47.94 21.88 2.91
CA LYS A 350 -47.09 21.41 1.81
C LYS A 350 -46.12 22.52 1.39
N SER A 351 -44.82 22.26 1.63
CA SER A 351 -43.65 23.06 1.25
C SER A 351 -43.68 24.56 1.59
N ARG A 352 -43.18 24.90 2.79
CA ARG A 352 -42.71 26.27 3.12
C ARG A 352 -41.19 26.42 3.11
N TYR A 353 -40.44 25.36 2.77
CA TYR A 353 -38.99 25.26 2.99
C TYR A 353 -38.11 25.18 1.74
N TYR A 354 -38.68 24.94 0.55
CA TYR A 354 -37.93 24.96 -0.71
C TYR A 354 -38.59 25.89 -1.72
N SER A 355 -37.79 26.76 -2.33
CA SER A 355 -38.27 27.64 -3.39
C SER A 355 -38.53 26.84 -4.67
N ARG A 356 -39.63 27.18 -5.38
CA ARG A 356 -39.99 26.57 -6.67
C ARG A 356 -38.96 26.84 -7.76
N ASP A 357 -38.21 27.94 -7.64
CA ASP A 357 -37.06 28.26 -8.48
C ASP A 357 -35.79 27.63 -7.88
N PRO A 358 -35.12 26.68 -8.55
CA PRO A 358 -33.91 26.02 -8.04
C PRO A 358 -32.79 26.99 -7.67
N ARG A 359 -32.62 28.09 -8.42
CA ARG A 359 -31.61 29.13 -8.14
C ARG A 359 -31.76 29.70 -6.72
N LYS A 360 -33.01 29.88 -6.31
CA LYS A 360 -33.38 30.41 -4.99
C LYS A 360 -33.26 29.39 -3.86
N ARG A 361 -32.98 28.10 -4.15
CA ARG A 361 -32.63 27.09 -3.15
C ARG A 361 -31.18 27.28 -2.67
N PHE A 362 -30.26 27.56 -3.60
CA PHE A 362 -28.87 27.93 -3.29
C PHE A 362 -28.76 29.32 -2.63
N GLN A 363 -29.59 30.29 -3.05
CA GLN A 363 -29.66 31.60 -2.38
C GLN A 363 -30.47 31.58 -1.06
N SER A 364 -30.83 30.40 -0.54
CA SER A 364 -31.63 30.33 0.69
C SER A 364 -30.80 30.66 1.92
N ALA A 365 -31.38 31.42 2.85
CA ALA A 365 -30.77 31.69 4.16
C ALA A 365 -30.58 30.40 5.01
N ALA A 366 -31.11 29.25 4.60
CA ALA A 366 -30.74 27.95 5.16
C ALA A 366 -29.37 27.50 4.61
N TRP A 367 -29.24 27.38 3.28
CA TRP A 367 -28.00 26.99 2.62
C TRP A 367 -26.82 27.88 3.01
N LEU A 368 -26.97 29.21 2.91
CA LEU A 368 -25.90 30.17 3.18
C LEU A 368 -25.41 30.11 4.65
N ARG A 369 -26.30 29.82 5.62
CA ARG A 369 -25.91 29.56 7.01
C ARG A 369 -25.19 28.22 7.18
N SER A 370 -25.63 27.14 6.53
CA SER A 370 -24.92 25.86 6.58
C SER A 370 -23.53 25.93 5.94
N LEU A 371 -23.39 26.65 4.81
CA LEU A 371 -22.13 26.84 4.11
C LEU A 371 -21.14 27.72 4.91
N SER A 372 -21.61 28.84 5.49
CA SER A 372 -20.76 29.68 6.34
C SER A 372 -20.37 28.98 7.65
N GLN A 373 -21.29 28.23 8.28
CA GLN A 373 -20.99 27.39 9.44
C GLN A 373 -19.92 26.34 9.13
N TYR A 374 -20.03 25.63 8.00
CA TYR A 374 -19.00 24.68 7.54
C TYR A 374 -17.62 25.36 7.38
N LYS A 375 -17.55 26.51 6.69
CA LYS A 375 -16.31 27.29 6.52
C LYS A 375 -15.70 27.74 7.86
N GLN A 376 -16.53 28.18 8.81
CA GLN A 376 -16.10 28.60 10.14
C GLN A 376 -15.58 27.43 11.01
N LEU A 377 -16.21 26.26 10.93
CA LEU A 377 -15.81 25.08 11.70
C LEU A 377 -14.54 24.42 11.12
N SER A 378 -14.44 24.32 9.80
CA SER A 378 -13.25 23.83 9.09
C SER A 378 -12.00 24.67 9.38
N SER A 379 -12.14 26.01 9.41
CA SER A 379 -11.04 26.91 9.81
C SER A 379 -10.71 26.81 11.31
N SER A 380 -11.71 26.73 12.20
CA SER A 380 -11.50 26.55 13.65
C SER A 380 -10.73 25.25 14.00
N LYS A 381 -11.08 24.15 13.33
CA LYS A 381 -10.42 22.84 13.44
C LYS A 381 -8.91 22.92 13.20
N ARG A 382 -8.48 23.71 12.20
CA ARG A 382 -7.07 23.88 11.82
C ARG A 382 -6.18 24.46 12.94
N HIS A 383 -6.76 25.18 13.91
CA HIS A 383 -6.00 25.68 15.07
C HIS A 383 -5.91 24.66 16.21
N ARG A 384 -7.03 24.03 16.61
CA ARG A 384 -7.10 23.14 17.79
C ARG A 384 -6.19 21.91 17.72
N PHE A 385 -5.83 21.44 16.52
CA PHE A 385 -4.99 20.24 16.35
C PHE A 385 -3.47 20.50 16.30
N ASN A 386 -3.00 21.75 16.20
CA ASN A 386 -1.56 22.01 16.05
C ASN A 386 -0.75 21.73 17.34
N SER A 387 -1.33 21.94 18.53
CA SER A 387 -0.62 21.76 19.81
C SER A 387 -0.27 20.29 20.11
N ARG A 388 -1.21 19.36 19.86
CA ARG A 388 -1.02 17.91 20.08
C ARG A 388 -0.02 17.27 19.12
N ALA A 389 0.28 17.91 17.98
CA ALA A 389 1.20 17.38 16.99
C ALA A 389 2.66 17.35 17.50
N TRP A 390 3.12 18.45 18.12
CA TRP A 390 4.52 18.64 18.51
C TRP A 390 5.02 17.61 19.54
N THR A 391 4.24 17.37 20.60
CA THR A 391 4.57 16.33 21.60
C THR A 391 4.71 14.96 20.95
N ARG A 392 3.78 14.60 20.05
CA ARG A 392 3.81 13.33 19.33
C ARG A 392 5.01 13.24 18.36
N THR A 393 5.40 14.34 17.71
CA THR A 393 6.63 14.39 16.90
C THR A 393 7.84 14.04 17.76
N ILE A 394 8.02 14.70 18.90
CA ILE A 394 9.14 14.43 19.83
C ILE A 394 9.12 12.99 20.34
N THR A 395 7.96 12.45 20.74
CA THR A 395 7.86 11.05 21.20
C THR A 395 8.24 10.05 20.10
N LEU A 396 7.86 10.31 18.85
CA LEU A 396 8.19 9.43 17.71
C LEU A 396 9.65 9.57 17.27
N ASP A 397 10.20 10.79 17.21
CA ASP A 397 11.61 11.03 16.89
C ASP A 397 12.53 10.37 17.95
N ALA A 398 12.19 10.51 19.24
CA ALA A 398 12.90 9.85 20.33
C ALA A 398 12.76 8.31 20.30
N PHE A 399 11.58 7.79 19.96
CA PHE A 399 11.36 6.35 19.78
C PHE A 399 12.23 5.79 18.64
N PHE A 400 12.29 6.46 17.48
CA PHE A 400 13.13 6.01 16.38
C PHE A 400 14.63 6.10 16.70
N TYR A 401 15.06 7.13 17.43
CA TYR A 401 16.45 7.24 17.92
C TYR A 401 16.85 6.06 18.81
N LEU A 402 16.01 5.73 19.79
CA LEU A 402 16.21 4.58 20.68
C LEU A 402 16.14 3.25 19.91
N LEU A 403 15.25 3.11 18.93
CA LEU A 403 15.13 1.91 18.09
C LEU A 403 16.38 1.66 17.24
N ILE A 404 16.95 2.71 16.62
CA ILE A 404 18.21 2.62 15.86
C ILE A 404 19.37 2.24 16.79
N THR A 405 19.51 2.95 17.91
CA THR A 405 20.56 2.69 18.92
C THR A 405 20.48 1.25 19.45
N PHE A 406 19.28 0.77 19.76
CA PHE A 406 19.07 -0.60 20.23
C PHE A 406 19.34 -1.63 19.13
N SER A 407 18.89 -1.39 17.89
CA SER A 407 19.14 -2.29 16.75
C SER A 407 20.64 -2.45 16.46
N GLN A 408 21.39 -1.35 16.52
CA GLN A 408 22.85 -1.36 16.39
C GLN A 408 23.53 -2.09 17.55
N TRP A 409 23.15 -1.78 18.81
CA TRP A 409 23.68 -2.47 20.00
C TRP A 409 23.43 -3.98 19.95
N PHE A 410 22.22 -4.38 19.56
CA PHE A 410 21.79 -5.76 19.41
C PHE A 410 22.66 -6.53 18.40
N ILE A 411 23.07 -5.87 17.31
CA ILE A 411 23.92 -6.47 16.27
C ILE A 411 25.36 -6.64 16.74
N ILE A 412 25.91 -5.73 17.55
CA ILE A 412 27.24 -5.96 18.16
C ILE A 412 27.14 -7.07 19.22
N TYR A 413 26.09 -7.07 20.04
CA TYR A 413 25.88 -8.07 21.10
C TYR A 413 25.74 -9.50 20.55
N PHE A 414 24.97 -9.70 19.47
CA PHE A 414 24.82 -10.99 18.80
C PHE A 414 25.87 -11.24 17.69
N SER A 415 26.94 -10.44 17.61
CA SER A 415 28.06 -10.73 16.69
C SER A 415 28.97 -11.82 17.28
N PRO A 416 29.18 -12.96 16.58
CA PRO A 416 30.18 -13.95 16.94
C PRO A 416 31.53 -13.35 17.36
N HIS A 417 31.89 -13.55 18.62
CA HIS A 417 33.09 -12.99 19.24
C HIS A 417 34.40 -13.59 18.70
N GLN A 418 34.34 -14.84 18.22
CA GLN A 418 35.41 -15.54 17.52
C GLN A 418 34.95 -15.97 16.12
N LYS A 419 35.87 -16.06 15.17
CA LYS A 419 35.60 -16.52 13.79
C LYS A 419 35.87 -18.02 13.66
N THR A 420 34.84 -18.80 13.36
CA THR A 420 35.01 -20.15 12.82
C THR A 420 35.67 -20.06 11.44
N VAL A 421 36.90 -20.57 11.32
CA VAL A 421 37.60 -20.64 10.03
C VAL A 421 37.17 -21.92 9.33
N HIS A 422 36.22 -21.81 8.40
CA HIS A 422 35.83 -22.91 7.51
C HIS A 422 37.00 -23.23 6.57
N PRO A 423 37.63 -24.43 6.65
CA PRO A 423 38.85 -24.72 5.89
C PRO A 423 38.58 -24.96 4.39
N THR A 424 37.33 -25.24 3.99
CA THR A 424 36.93 -25.38 2.58
C THR A 424 35.64 -24.62 2.26
N TYR A 425 35.43 -24.32 0.97
CA TYR A 425 34.16 -23.80 0.46
C TYR A 425 32.97 -24.74 0.70
N THR A 426 33.23 -26.06 0.77
CA THR A 426 32.21 -27.05 1.13
C THR A 426 31.77 -26.90 2.58
N ASP A 427 32.68 -26.62 3.52
CA ASP A 427 32.31 -26.40 4.93
C ASP A 427 31.56 -25.08 5.11
N ALA A 428 31.90 -24.04 4.34
CA ALA A 428 31.14 -22.79 4.32
C ALA A 428 29.72 -22.97 3.72
N LEU A 429 29.58 -23.80 2.67
CA LEU A 429 28.27 -24.13 2.11
C LEU A 429 27.44 -25.02 3.05
N VAL A 430 28.07 -25.97 3.74
CA VAL A 430 27.43 -26.75 4.81
C VAL A 430 27.00 -25.83 5.94
N ALA A 431 27.84 -24.91 6.41
CA ALA A 431 27.48 -23.95 7.46
C ALA A 431 26.31 -23.02 7.06
N VAL A 432 26.24 -22.59 5.79
CA VAL A 432 25.08 -21.83 5.27
C VAL A 432 23.80 -22.67 5.20
N ILE A 433 23.91 -24.00 5.04
CA ILE A 433 22.77 -24.92 5.19
C ILE A 433 22.46 -25.17 6.67
N GLU A 434 23.46 -25.26 7.55
CA GLU A 434 23.30 -25.42 9.00
C GLU A 434 22.74 -24.18 9.70
N ILE A 435 22.45 -23.08 8.98
CA ILE A 435 21.55 -22.01 9.44
C ILE A 435 20.15 -22.57 9.82
N TRP A 436 19.74 -23.72 9.28
CA TRP A 436 18.54 -24.44 9.76
C TRP A 436 18.66 -24.95 11.22
N ASN A 437 19.87 -25.05 11.77
CA ASN A 437 20.16 -25.36 13.17
C ASN A 437 20.42 -24.06 13.97
N ALA A 438 19.43 -23.15 13.93
CA ALA A 438 19.56 -21.79 14.47
C ALA A 438 20.03 -21.77 15.95
N THR A 439 21.18 -21.13 16.18
CA THR A 439 21.85 -21.03 17.48
C THR A 439 21.54 -19.71 18.18
N SER A 440 21.48 -18.61 17.44
CA SER A 440 21.17 -17.28 17.97
C SER A 440 19.69 -16.92 17.80
N PHE A 441 19.19 -16.03 18.67
CA PHE A 441 17.84 -15.47 18.53
C PHE A 441 17.63 -14.76 17.18
N LEU A 442 18.69 -14.21 16.59
CA LEU A 442 18.63 -13.55 15.29
C LEU A 442 18.48 -14.57 14.13
N GLU A 443 19.20 -15.70 14.19
CA GLU A 443 18.97 -16.81 13.25
C GLU A 443 17.52 -17.31 13.36
N TRP A 444 17.00 -17.50 14.58
CA TRP A 444 15.60 -17.85 14.80
C TRP A 444 14.61 -16.83 14.22
N MET A 445 14.87 -15.52 14.37
CA MET A 445 14.02 -14.49 13.75
C MET A 445 14.01 -14.58 12.22
N ILE A 446 15.17 -14.70 11.58
CA ILE A 446 15.30 -14.78 10.11
C ILE A 446 14.67 -16.08 9.60
N PHE A 447 14.95 -17.20 10.27
CA PHE A 447 14.36 -18.51 9.96
C PHE A 447 12.84 -18.48 10.06
N ILE A 448 12.26 -17.89 11.12
CA ILE A 448 10.80 -17.84 11.30
C ILE A 448 10.14 -16.91 10.26
N ASP A 449 10.72 -15.75 9.92
CA ASP A 449 10.21 -14.85 8.86
C ASP A 449 10.11 -15.59 7.51
N VAL A 450 11.21 -16.25 7.11
CA VAL A 450 11.33 -17.01 5.85
C VAL A 450 10.44 -18.26 5.85
N LEU A 451 10.44 -19.03 6.93
CA LEU A 451 9.62 -20.22 7.08
C LEU A 451 8.14 -19.85 7.02
N LEU A 452 7.73 -18.74 7.65
CA LEU A 452 6.34 -18.32 7.72
C LEU A 452 5.83 -17.82 6.36
N ASP A 453 6.61 -17.02 5.63
CA ASP A 453 6.29 -16.62 4.25
C ASP A 453 6.17 -17.84 3.32
N PHE A 454 7.18 -18.73 3.33
CA PHE A 454 7.17 -19.93 2.49
C PHE A 454 6.07 -20.93 2.87
N CYS A 455 5.77 -21.13 4.15
CA CYS A 455 4.66 -21.98 4.59
C CYS A 455 3.30 -21.38 4.23
N LEU A 456 3.11 -20.07 4.36
CA LEU A 456 1.86 -19.40 3.96
C LEU A 456 1.67 -19.44 2.44
N PHE A 457 2.75 -19.33 1.67
CA PHE A 457 2.74 -19.53 0.22
C PHE A 457 2.39 -20.98 -0.16
N LEU A 458 3.09 -21.99 0.39
CA LEU A 458 2.79 -23.39 0.10
C LEU A 458 1.36 -23.77 0.51
N CYS A 459 0.89 -23.34 1.69
CA CYS A 459 -0.50 -23.55 2.09
C CYS A 459 -1.48 -22.92 1.10
N ALA A 460 -1.20 -21.73 0.58
CA ALA A 460 -2.02 -21.12 -0.48
C ALA A 460 -1.98 -21.97 -1.76
N VAL A 461 -0.81 -22.43 -2.23
CA VAL A 461 -0.68 -23.28 -3.43
C VAL A 461 -1.44 -24.61 -3.31
N PHE A 462 -1.51 -25.22 -2.12
CA PHE A 462 -2.20 -26.49 -1.91
C PHE A 462 -3.70 -26.36 -1.60
N VAL A 463 -4.14 -25.28 -0.93
CA VAL A 463 -5.55 -25.07 -0.57
C VAL A 463 -6.33 -24.35 -1.67
N VAL A 464 -5.68 -23.47 -2.43
CA VAL A 464 -6.33 -22.61 -3.42
C VAL A 464 -6.10 -23.13 -4.84
N LYS A 465 -7.21 -23.38 -5.55
CA LYS A 465 -7.22 -23.45 -7.01
C LYS A 465 -7.64 -22.08 -7.57
N TRP A 466 -6.86 -21.50 -8.48
CA TRP A 466 -7.30 -20.31 -9.20
C TRP A 466 -8.49 -20.67 -10.13
N PRO A 467 -9.63 -19.97 -10.06
CA PRO A 467 -10.81 -20.31 -10.84
C PRO A 467 -10.63 -20.06 -12.35
N THR A 468 -11.22 -20.94 -13.16
CA THR A 468 -11.39 -20.74 -14.60
C THR A 468 -12.25 -19.51 -14.88
N LYS A 469 -12.04 -18.86 -16.03
CA LYS A 469 -12.87 -17.73 -16.46
C LYS A 469 -14.35 -18.16 -16.59
N PRO A 470 -15.35 -17.33 -16.24
CA PRO A 470 -16.76 -17.70 -16.39
C PRO A 470 -17.15 -17.91 -17.86
N VAL A 471 -17.69 -19.08 -18.18
CA VAL A 471 -18.10 -19.54 -19.53
C VAL A 471 -19.08 -18.57 -20.23
N TYR A 472 -19.83 -17.80 -19.44
CA TYR A 472 -20.74 -16.76 -19.93
C TYR A 472 -20.02 -15.71 -20.79
N ALA A 473 -18.81 -15.31 -20.39
CA ALA A 473 -18.01 -14.30 -21.09
C ALA A 473 -17.62 -14.72 -22.52
N GLU A 474 -17.31 -16.00 -22.73
CA GLU A 474 -17.00 -16.54 -24.05
C GLU A 474 -18.25 -16.61 -24.92
N ARG A 475 -19.37 -17.13 -24.40
CA ARG A 475 -20.64 -17.19 -25.16
C ARG A 475 -21.16 -15.82 -25.55
N VAL A 476 -21.06 -14.82 -24.67
CA VAL A 476 -21.46 -13.45 -25.01
C VAL A 476 -20.56 -12.87 -26.10
N LYS A 477 -19.23 -13.08 -26.02
CA LYS A 477 -18.30 -12.62 -27.08
C LYS A 477 -18.54 -13.32 -28.42
N ASP A 478 -18.73 -14.64 -28.43
CA ASP A 478 -19.09 -15.40 -29.65
C ASP A 478 -20.39 -14.91 -30.28
N SER A 479 -21.41 -14.63 -29.46
CA SER A 479 -22.71 -14.11 -29.95
C SER A 479 -22.58 -12.68 -30.46
N LEU A 480 -21.85 -11.80 -29.76
CA LEU A 480 -21.61 -10.42 -30.19
C LEU A 480 -20.78 -10.38 -31.49
N HIS A 481 -19.79 -11.26 -31.63
CA HIS A 481 -18.96 -11.40 -32.83
C HIS A 481 -19.76 -11.96 -34.02
N LYS A 482 -20.73 -12.87 -33.79
CA LYS A 482 -21.66 -13.32 -34.84
C LYS A 482 -22.61 -12.19 -35.27
N LEU A 483 -23.09 -11.39 -34.33
CA LEU A 483 -23.93 -10.22 -34.61
C LEU A 483 -23.18 -9.13 -35.41
N THR A 484 -21.90 -8.86 -35.13
CA THR A 484 -21.12 -7.94 -35.98
C THR A 484 -20.76 -8.54 -37.34
N VAL A 485 -20.41 -9.83 -37.43
CA VAL A 485 -20.10 -10.49 -38.71
C VAL A 485 -21.32 -10.66 -39.63
N HIS A 486 -22.54 -10.62 -39.09
CA HIS A 486 -23.79 -10.55 -39.88
C HIS A 486 -24.35 -9.13 -40.04
N GLY A 487 -23.69 -8.11 -39.50
CA GLY A 487 -24.06 -6.70 -39.69
C GLY A 487 -23.34 -6.00 -40.86
N ASP A 488 -22.33 -6.64 -41.44
CA ASP A 488 -21.33 -5.99 -42.32
C ASP A 488 -21.22 -6.68 -43.70
N SER A 489 -22.26 -7.42 -44.12
CA SER A 489 -22.25 -8.31 -45.29
C SER A 489 -23.30 -8.00 -46.37
N ASP A 490 -23.89 -6.80 -46.36
CA ASP A 490 -24.99 -6.42 -47.27
C ASP A 490 -24.75 -5.08 -48.01
N ASP A 491 -23.50 -4.75 -48.39
CA ASP A 491 -23.26 -3.72 -49.42
C ASP A 491 -21.87 -3.81 -50.14
N ALA A 492 -21.77 -4.55 -51.26
CA ALA A 492 -20.70 -4.36 -52.27
C ALA A 492 -20.92 -5.13 -53.60
N TYR A 493 -21.18 -4.42 -54.71
CA TYR A 493 -21.01 -4.93 -56.08
C TYR A 493 -19.53 -4.87 -56.51
N HIS A 494 -18.90 -5.98 -56.94
CA HIS A 494 -18.63 -6.25 -58.38
C HIS A 494 -17.61 -7.38 -58.71
N ARG A 495 -17.99 -8.18 -59.73
CA ARG A 495 -17.19 -8.87 -60.78
C ARG A 495 -16.24 -10.04 -60.42
N PRO A 496 -16.20 -11.10 -61.27
CA PRO A 496 -15.28 -12.23 -61.13
C PRO A 496 -14.04 -12.13 -62.05
N THR A 497 -12.99 -12.89 -61.69
CA THR A 497 -11.92 -13.33 -62.62
C THR A 497 -11.42 -14.74 -62.24
N ARG A 498 -10.68 -15.40 -63.14
CA ARG A 498 -10.39 -16.85 -63.15
C ARG A 498 -8.89 -17.18 -62.90
N HIS A 499 -8.59 -18.49 -62.85
CA HIS A 499 -7.29 -19.19 -62.84
C HIS A 499 -6.78 -19.52 -61.40
N GLU A 500 -6.72 -20.81 -61.01
CA GLU A 500 -5.67 -21.83 -61.31
C GLU A 500 -4.33 -21.47 -60.61
N ASP A 501 -3.71 -22.28 -59.75
CA ASP A 501 -4.03 -23.62 -59.21
C ASP A 501 -3.34 -23.76 -57.79
N ALA A 502 -3.22 -24.86 -57.03
CA ALA A 502 -3.23 -26.31 -57.31
C ALA A 502 -3.67 -27.17 -56.09
N GLN A 503 -3.18 -28.43 -56.00
CA GLN A 503 -3.54 -29.48 -55.02
C GLN A 503 -2.57 -29.57 -53.80
N VAL A 504 -3.01 -30.19 -52.69
CA VAL A 504 -2.54 -31.54 -52.23
C VAL A 504 -3.27 -31.99 -50.94
N ASP A 505 -4.02 -33.09 -51.07
CA ASP A 505 -4.36 -34.20 -50.13
C ASP A 505 -4.13 -34.04 -48.60
N SER A 506 -5.21 -34.05 -47.78
CA SER A 506 -5.79 -35.24 -47.09
C SER A 506 -5.24 -35.46 -45.66
N SER A 507 -5.93 -36.04 -44.65
CA SER A 507 -7.20 -36.78 -44.50
C SER A 507 -7.73 -36.59 -43.03
N PHE A 508 -8.73 -37.25 -42.41
CA PHE A 508 -9.48 -38.48 -42.73
C PHE A 508 -10.90 -38.52 -42.09
N SER A 509 -11.86 -38.98 -42.91
CA SER A 509 -13.20 -39.55 -42.67
C SER A 509 -13.62 -40.15 -41.29
N SER A 510 -14.81 -39.74 -40.80
CA SER A 510 -15.96 -40.63 -40.47
C SER A 510 -17.21 -39.79 -40.14
N SER A 511 -18.43 -39.86 -40.70
CA SER A 511 -19.27 -40.85 -41.43
C SER A 511 -20.44 -41.40 -40.59
N TYR A 512 -21.69 -41.07 -40.99
CA TYR A 512 -23.03 -41.69 -40.74
C TYR A 512 -24.06 -40.53 -40.87
N SER A 513 -24.77 -40.32 -41.99
CA SER A 513 -25.95 -41.04 -42.54
C SER A 513 -27.21 -40.95 -41.67
N TYR A 514 -28.45 -40.85 -42.16
CA TYR A 514 -29.07 -40.45 -43.45
C TYR A 514 -30.60 -40.37 -43.15
N ASP A 515 -31.45 -40.15 -44.17
CA ASP A 515 -32.92 -39.99 -44.08
C ASP A 515 -33.40 -38.71 -43.35
N GLY A 516 -34.50 -38.07 -43.75
CA GLY A 516 -35.32 -38.29 -44.95
C GLY A 516 -36.55 -37.35 -45.02
N TYR A 517 -36.75 -36.73 -46.19
CA TYR A 517 -37.93 -36.02 -46.72
C TYR A 517 -39.12 -35.67 -45.80
N GLU A 518 -39.51 -34.39 -45.76
CA GLU A 518 -40.76 -33.94 -46.43
C GLU A 518 -40.68 -32.44 -46.79
N TYR A 519 -41.74 -31.86 -47.38
CA TYR A 519 -41.78 -30.52 -47.98
C TYR A 519 -43.01 -29.73 -47.49
N ASP A 520 -43.02 -28.42 -47.71
CA ASP A 520 -44.12 -27.46 -47.48
C ASP A 520 -44.59 -27.23 -46.03
N ASP A 521 -44.25 -26.06 -45.48
CA ASP A 521 -45.25 -25.04 -45.11
C ASP A 521 -44.56 -23.66 -44.96
N ASP A 522 -45.24 -22.59 -45.39
CA ASP A 522 -44.82 -21.20 -45.17
C ASP A 522 -45.35 -20.73 -43.79
N ASP A 523 -44.48 -20.26 -42.88
CA ASP A 523 -44.84 -19.20 -41.90
C ASP A 523 -43.64 -18.65 -41.08
N ASP A 524 -43.82 -17.43 -40.55
CA ASP A 524 -43.08 -16.77 -39.46
C ASP A 524 -41.52 -16.66 -39.49
N ILE A 525 -41.01 -15.80 -40.37
CA ILE A 525 -39.72 -15.11 -40.16
C ILE A 525 -39.86 -14.00 -39.08
N SER A 526 -40.12 -14.34 -37.80
CA SER A 526 -40.04 -13.36 -36.69
C SER A 526 -39.98 -13.90 -35.24
N SER A 527 -39.05 -14.80 -34.89
CA SER A 527 -38.90 -15.21 -33.46
C SER A 527 -37.50 -15.52 -32.92
N VAL A 528 -36.41 -15.16 -33.63
CA VAL A 528 -35.03 -15.43 -33.16
C VAL A 528 -34.61 -14.51 -32.00
N ASP A 529 -34.93 -14.98 -30.80
CA ASP A 529 -34.18 -14.84 -29.54
C ASP A 529 -33.94 -13.44 -28.94
N THR A 530 -34.65 -12.41 -29.40
CA THR A 530 -34.73 -11.11 -28.71
C THR A 530 -35.24 -11.25 -27.27
N GLY A 531 -36.06 -12.27 -26.99
CA GLY A 531 -36.51 -12.64 -25.65
C GLY A 531 -35.36 -13.05 -24.73
N SER A 532 -34.52 -14.00 -25.14
CA SER A 532 -33.37 -14.41 -24.34
C SER A 532 -32.31 -13.31 -24.26
N ALA A 533 -32.04 -12.58 -25.35
CA ALA A 533 -31.11 -11.45 -25.32
C ALA A 533 -31.54 -10.37 -24.32
N LYS A 534 -32.84 -10.05 -24.26
CA LYS A 534 -33.39 -9.12 -23.25
C LYS A 534 -33.31 -9.70 -21.84
N PHE A 535 -33.67 -10.96 -21.63
CA PHE A 535 -33.55 -11.63 -20.32
C PHE A 535 -32.09 -11.70 -19.83
N ILE A 536 -31.14 -11.92 -20.74
CA ILE A 536 -29.69 -11.86 -20.54
C ILE A 536 -29.26 -10.46 -20.10
N MET A 537 -29.71 -9.41 -20.80
CA MET A 537 -29.40 -8.02 -20.43
C MET A 537 -30.02 -7.64 -19.08
N ASP A 538 -31.31 -7.95 -18.86
CA ASP A 538 -32.03 -7.69 -17.61
C ASP A 538 -31.41 -8.43 -16.40
N GLN A 539 -30.76 -9.60 -16.61
CA GLN A 539 -30.00 -10.31 -15.57
C GLN A 539 -28.55 -9.81 -15.36
N THR A 540 -27.97 -9.07 -16.31
CA THR A 540 -26.61 -8.50 -16.18
C THR A 540 -26.58 -7.01 -15.80
N MET A 541 -27.65 -6.26 -16.06
CA MET A 541 -27.77 -4.87 -15.64
C MET A 541 -27.74 -4.78 -14.12
N THR A 542 -26.77 -4.04 -13.58
CA THR A 542 -26.44 -4.08 -12.15
C THR A 542 -27.39 -3.23 -11.30
N GLN A 543 -28.68 -3.57 -11.26
CA GLN A 543 -29.77 -2.75 -10.70
C GLN A 543 -29.47 -2.25 -9.26
N ASP A 544 -28.99 -3.14 -8.40
CA ASP A 544 -28.67 -2.86 -6.99
C ASP A 544 -27.26 -2.28 -6.73
N VAL A 545 -26.45 -2.01 -7.76
CA VAL A 545 -25.04 -1.60 -7.63
C VAL A 545 -24.76 -0.28 -8.37
N CYS A 546 -24.10 0.64 -7.69
CA CYS A 546 -23.47 1.80 -8.31
C CYS A 546 -21.95 1.63 -8.47
N LEU A 547 -21.36 2.41 -9.38
CA LEU A 547 -19.91 2.58 -9.51
C LEU A 547 -19.51 3.96 -8.99
N MET A 548 -18.50 4.03 -8.14
CA MET A 548 -17.94 5.25 -7.58
C MET A 548 -16.46 5.34 -7.96
N ILE A 549 -16.10 6.38 -8.73
CA ILE A 549 -14.75 6.59 -9.26
C ILE A 549 -14.11 7.73 -8.48
N ALA A 550 -12.96 7.47 -7.84
CA ALA A 550 -12.18 8.51 -7.20
C ALA A 550 -11.47 9.36 -8.25
N CYS A 551 -11.65 10.69 -8.22
CA CYS A 551 -10.99 11.57 -9.17
C CYS A 551 -10.28 12.72 -8.44
N HIS A 552 -9.08 13.07 -8.87
CA HIS A 552 -8.31 14.19 -8.36
C HIS A 552 -7.29 14.64 -9.40
N GLN A 553 -7.56 15.76 -10.07
CA GLN A 553 -6.71 16.24 -11.18
C GLN A 553 -6.57 15.19 -12.31
N SER A 554 -7.68 14.48 -12.55
CA SER A 554 -7.82 13.35 -13.46
C SER A 554 -7.85 13.75 -14.94
N VAL A 555 -7.89 15.05 -15.25
CA VAL A 555 -8.02 15.59 -16.60
C VAL A 555 -7.02 16.75 -16.87
N MET A 556 -6.01 16.91 -16.02
CA MET A 556 -4.97 17.95 -16.16
C MET A 556 -4.17 17.90 -17.47
N THR A 557 -3.96 16.71 -18.05
CA THR A 557 -3.17 16.51 -19.28
C THR A 557 -3.99 15.77 -20.34
N GLU A 558 -3.53 15.75 -21.60
CA GLU A 558 -4.22 15.06 -22.69
C GLU A 558 -4.19 13.52 -22.50
N GLU A 559 -3.07 12.98 -22.01
CA GLU A 559 -2.91 11.58 -21.61
C GLU A 559 -3.86 11.18 -20.46
N ARG A 560 -4.02 12.05 -19.46
CA ARG A 560 -4.98 11.85 -18.36
C ARG A 560 -6.43 11.93 -18.85
N TYR A 561 -6.75 12.85 -19.76
CA TYR A 561 -8.08 12.94 -20.38
C TYR A 561 -8.46 11.63 -21.09
N GLU A 562 -7.57 11.06 -21.92
CA GLU A 562 -7.85 9.78 -22.59
C GLU A 562 -7.83 8.58 -21.64
N THR A 563 -6.99 8.59 -20.60
CA THR A 563 -7.03 7.59 -19.52
C THR A 563 -8.38 7.57 -18.81
N PHE A 564 -8.82 8.72 -18.28
CA PHE A 564 -10.05 8.84 -17.52
C PHE A 564 -11.30 8.60 -18.38
N THR A 565 -11.33 9.14 -19.61
CA THR A 565 -12.44 8.84 -20.54
C THR A 565 -12.42 7.40 -21.02
N GLY A 566 -11.25 6.75 -21.13
CA GLY A 566 -11.10 5.30 -21.29
C GLY A 566 -11.75 4.52 -20.14
N THR A 567 -11.41 4.84 -18.89
CA THR A 567 -12.04 4.27 -17.68
C THR A 567 -13.56 4.41 -17.70
N LEU A 568 -14.09 5.59 -18.07
CA LEU A 568 -15.54 5.81 -18.20
C LEU A 568 -16.18 5.00 -19.34
N ARG A 569 -15.55 4.92 -20.52
CA ARG A 569 -16.00 4.10 -21.66
C ARG A 569 -15.99 2.60 -21.32
N SER A 570 -15.06 2.15 -20.48
CA SER A 570 -15.04 0.79 -19.92
C SER A 570 -16.14 0.57 -18.89
N ALA A 571 -16.35 1.51 -17.97
CA ALA A 571 -17.41 1.44 -16.96
C ALA A 571 -18.82 1.34 -17.58
N LEU A 572 -19.08 2.05 -18.69
CA LEU A 572 -20.36 2.00 -19.42
C LEU A 572 -20.66 0.64 -20.09
N GLN A 573 -19.69 -0.28 -20.16
CA GLN A 573 -19.92 -1.64 -20.65
C GLN A 573 -20.46 -2.58 -19.53
N VAL A 574 -20.43 -2.13 -18.28
CA VAL A 574 -20.88 -2.89 -17.09
C VAL A 574 -22.03 -2.19 -16.36
N PHE A 575 -21.98 -0.86 -16.24
CA PHE A 575 -22.93 -0.04 -15.47
C PHE A 575 -23.75 0.90 -16.37
N PRO A 576 -25.06 1.05 -16.13
CA PRO A 576 -25.83 2.15 -16.70
C PRO A 576 -25.21 3.51 -16.33
N PRO A 577 -25.25 4.54 -17.19
CA PRO A 577 -24.60 5.83 -16.92
C PRO A 577 -25.10 6.48 -15.62
N SER A 578 -26.39 6.36 -15.32
CA SER A 578 -27.03 6.86 -14.09
C SER A 578 -26.60 6.12 -12.81
N HIS A 579 -25.87 5.00 -12.92
CA HIS A 579 -25.28 4.27 -11.80
C HIS A 579 -23.82 4.68 -11.56
N ILE A 580 -23.20 5.44 -12.46
CA ILE A 580 -21.80 5.89 -12.35
C ILE A 580 -21.74 7.23 -11.63
N PHE A 581 -20.85 7.33 -10.64
CA PHE A 581 -20.59 8.50 -9.81
C PHE A 581 -19.12 8.89 -9.90
N VAL A 582 -18.84 10.07 -10.47
CA VAL A 582 -17.49 10.65 -10.55
C VAL A 582 -17.28 11.51 -9.30
N CYS A 583 -16.49 11.00 -8.36
CA CYS A 583 -16.21 11.61 -7.06
C CYS A 583 -14.94 12.47 -7.11
N ASP A 584 -15.02 13.61 -7.80
CA ASP A 584 -13.91 14.56 -7.87
C ASP A 584 -13.73 15.29 -6.53
N ASN A 585 -12.47 15.58 -6.18
CA ASN A 585 -12.12 16.22 -4.92
C ASN A 585 -10.90 17.14 -5.06
N GLY A 586 -10.92 18.28 -4.37
CA GLY A 586 -9.83 19.26 -4.45
C GLY A 586 -9.71 20.14 -3.21
N ARG A 587 -8.65 20.94 -3.13
CA ARG A 587 -8.41 21.83 -1.96
C ARG A 587 -9.00 23.23 -2.12
N THR A 588 -9.73 23.45 -3.21
CA THR A 588 -10.38 24.68 -3.64
C THR A 588 -11.90 24.56 -3.51
N TYR A 589 -12.60 25.69 -3.38
CA TYR A 589 -14.08 25.70 -3.42
C TYR A 589 -14.66 25.50 -4.84
N THR A 590 -13.81 25.28 -5.84
CA THR A 590 -14.20 25.05 -7.24
C THR A 590 -13.35 23.91 -7.84
N PRO A 591 -13.90 23.11 -8.77
CA PRO A 591 -13.14 22.10 -9.52
C PRO A 591 -11.93 22.71 -10.22
N PHE A 592 -10.80 22.01 -10.15
CA PHE A 592 -9.50 22.52 -10.59
C PHE A 592 -9.26 22.31 -12.09
N ASP A 593 -9.84 21.27 -12.67
CA ASP A 593 -9.67 20.88 -14.08
C ASP A 593 -11.03 20.59 -14.76
N ASP A 594 -10.95 20.00 -15.95
CA ASP A 594 -12.09 19.66 -16.80
C ASP A 594 -12.73 18.29 -16.49
N THR A 595 -12.55 17.70 -15.30
CA THR A 595 -13.13 16.38 -14.94
C THR A 595 -14.65 16.33 -15.14
N GLN A 596 -15.38 17.41 -14.80
CA GLN A 596 -16.83 17.50 -15.09
C GLN A 596 -17.14 17.47 -16.59
N TRP A 597 -16.34 18.16 -17.40
CA TRP A 597 -16.52 18.22 -18.84
C TRP A 597 -16.27 16.86 -19.49
N ALA A 598 -15.15 16.20 -19.16
CA ALA A 598 -14.80 14.87 -19.64
C ALA A 598 -15.91 13.83 -19.34
N ALA A 599 -16.44 13.82 -18.10
CA ALA A 599 -17.54 12.94 -17.74
C ALA A 599 -18.79 13.14 -18.61
N GLN A 600 -19.18 14.39 -18.84
CA GLN A 600 -20.35 14.72 -19.67
C GLN A 600 -20.14 14.50 -21.17
N GLN A 601 -18.90 14.61 -21.68
CA GLN A 601 -18.59 14.26 -23.07
C GLN A 601 -18.67 12.74 -23.31
N VAL A 602 -18.44 11.92 -22.28
CA VAL A 602 -18.62 10.46 -22.37
C VAL A 602 -20.10 10.08 -22.25
N HIS A 603 -20.84 10.58 -21.25
CA HIS A 603 -22.30 10.48 -21.21
C HIS A 603 -22.96 11.54 -20.31
N PRO A 604 -24.04 12.23 -20.74
CA PRO A 604 -24.65 13.34 -19.99
C PRO A 604 -25.32 12.95 -18.67
N ASP A 605 -25.71 11.68 -18.51
CA ASP A 605 -26.34 11.14 -17.29
C ASP A 605 -25.37 10.57 -16.24
N ILE A 606 -24.05 10.65 -16.47
CA ILE A 606 -23.05 10.28 -15.45
C ILE A 606 -23.10 11.30 -14.29
N ASN A 607 -23.19 10.81 -13.05
CA ASN A 607 -23.35 11.65 -11.87
C ASN A 607 -22.00 12.24 -11.43
N TYR A 608 -21.62 13.40 -11.96
CA TYR A 608 -20.48 14.16 -11.46
C TYR A 608 -20.79 14.90 -10.15
N LEU A 609 -19.88 14.82 -9.18
CA LEU A 609 -19.88 15.63 -7.95
C LEU A 609 -18.47 16.15 -7.63
N TYR A 610 -18.39 17.29 -6.95
CA TYR A 610 -17.12 17.88 -6.50
C TYR A 610 -17.12 18.17 -4.99
N VAL A 611 -16.19 17.55 -4.26
CA VAL A 611 -15.98 17.78 -2.82
C VAL A 611 -14.79 18.75 -2.59
N PRO A 612 -14.98 19.87 -1.87
CA PRO A 612 -13.95 20.89 -1.65
C PRO A 612 -12.95 20.50 -0.55
N GLU A 613 -12.62 19.22 -0.46
CA GLU A 613 -11.53 18.68 0.37
C GLU A 613 -10.81 17.54 -0.36
N GLY A 614 -9.54 17.78 -0.71
CA GLY A 614 -8.72 16.83 -1.48
C GLY A 614 -8.34 15.57 -0.69
N ASN A 615 -9.23 14.58 -0.67
CA ASN A 615 -9.08 13.27 -0.04
C ASN A 615 -10.05 12.21 -0.63
N LYS A 616 -9.53 11.15 -1.26
CA LYS A 616 -10.28 10.00 -1.85
C LYS A 616 -11.35 9.44 -0.90
N THR A 617 -10.93 9.00 0.29
CA THR A 617 -11.81 8.41 1.33
C THR A 617 -12.99 9.32 1.67
N PHE A 618 -12.73 10.62 1.82
CA PHE A 618 -13.76 11.61 2.17
C PHE A 618 -14.73 11.89 1.02
N ALA A 619 -14.25 11.89 -0.23
CA ALA A 619 -15.08 12.04 -1.42
C ALA A 619 -16.06 10.85 -1.57
N PHE A 620 -15.55 9.62 -1.42
CA PHE A 620 -16.39 8.42 -1.39
C PHE A 620 -17.37 8.43 -0.22
N TYR A 621 -16.94 8.79 0.99
CA TYR A 621 -17.83 8.91 2.14
C TYR A 621 -18.99 9.87 1.86
N TRP A 622 -18.68 11.08 1.41
CA TRP A 622 -19.68 12.12 1.18
C TRP A 622 -20.68 11.71 0.07
N CYS A 623 -20.18 11.06 -0.99
CA CYS A 623 -21.00 10.48 -2.04
C CYS A 623 -21.96 9.41 -1.49
N ASN A 624 -21.44 8.41 -0.78
CA ASN A 624 -22.22 7.26 -0.29
C ASN A 624 -23.26 7.67 0.77
N LYS A 625 -22.88 8.55 1.70
CA LYS A 625 -23.68 8.96 2.86
C LYS A 625 -24.72 10.02 2.55
N TYR A 626 -24.38 11.04 1.77
CA TYR A 626 -25.28 12.18 1.52
C TYR A 626 -25.79 12.22 0.09
N TRP A 627 -24.91 12.10 -0.92
CA TRP A 627 -25.28 12.40 -2.31
C TRP A 627 -26.17 11.32 -2.95
N ILE A 628 -25.78 10.05 -2.90
CA ILE A 628 -26.58 8.95 -3.46
C ILE A 628 -27.97 8.88 -2.78
N PRO A 629 -28.09 8.89 -1.44
CA PRO A 629 -29.40 8.90 -0.78
C PRO A 629 -30.21 10.19 -1.05
N TYR A 630 -29.55 11.32 -1.32
CA TYR A 630 -30.24 12.54 -1.74
C TYR A 630 -30.85 12.38 -3.14
N LEU A 631 -30.06 11.92 -4.11
CA LEU A 631 -30.54 11.70 -5.48
C LEU A 631 -31.62 10.61 -5.56
N ALA A 632 -31.51 9.53 -4.79
CA ALA A 632 -32.54 8.51 -4.67
C ALA A 632 -33.86 9.09 -4.12
N ARG A 633 -33.81 9.92 -3.06
CA ARG A 633 -34.98 10.68 -2.56
C ARG A 633 -35.51 11.75 -3.51
N GLN A 634 -34.81 12.06 -4.60
CA GLN A 634 -35.31 12.93 -5.68
C GLN A 634 -35.76 12.13 -6.92
N GLY A 635 -35.77 10.78 -6.86
CA GLY A 635 -36.13 9.92 -7.99
C GLY A 635 -35.16 10.03 -9.16
N ARG A 636 -33.90 10.43 -8.91
CA ARG A 636 -32.87 10.64 -9.95
C ARG A 636 -32.04 9.38 -10.24
N VAL A 637 -31.93 8.49 -9.26
CA VAL A 637 -31.19 7.22 -9.28
C VAL A 637 -31.92 6.20 -8.40
N ALA A 638 -31.61 4.90 -8.52
CA ALA A 638 -32.08 3.90 -7.57
C ALA A 638 -31.37 4.03 -6.21
N ASP A 639 -31.94 3.47 -5.13
CA ASP A 639 -31.22 3.36 -3.86
C ASP A 639 -30.41 2.05 -3.82
N PHE A 640 -29.21 2.12 -4.39
CA PHE A 640 -28.33 0.97 -4.54
C PHE A 640 -28.01 0.29 -3.21
N ARG A 641 -27.95 -1.03 -3.16
CA ARG A 641 -27.52 -1.80 -1.98
C ARG A 641 -25.99 -1.91 -1.88
N TYR A 642 -25.32 -1.87 -3.03
CA TYR A 642 -23.89 -2.10 -3.17
C TYR A 642 -23.22 -0.95 -3.94
N ALA A 643 -21.91 -0.77 -3.71
CA ALA A 643 -21.07 0.14 -4.46
C ALA A 643 -19.78 -0.57 -4.87
N VAL A 644 -19.42 -0.51 -6.16
CA VAL A 644 -18.04 -0.72 -6.61
C VAL A 644 -17.30 0.60 -6.47
N ILE A 645 -16.13 0.57 -5.83
CA ILE A 645 -15.19 1.70 -5.77
C ILE A 645 -13.98 1.41 -6.65
N ILE A 646 -13.55 2.38 -7.45
CA ILE A 646 -12.32 2.32 -8.26
C ILE A 646 -11.53 3.64 -8.23
N ASP A 647 -10.24 3.57 -8.59
CA ASP A 647 -9.45 4.73 -9.00
C ASP A 647 -9.77 5.14 -10.46
N ASP A 648 -9.31 6.32 -10.88
CA ASP A 648 -9.56 6.91 -12.20
C ASP A 648 -8.79 6.25 -13.37
N ASP A 649 -7.79 5.41 -13.05
CA ASP A 649 -6.92 4.70 -13.99
C ASP A 649 -7.19 3.18 -14.08
N VAL A 650 -8.40 2.75 -13.70
CA VAL A 650 -8.80 1.34 -13.59
C VAL A 650 -9.90 0.99 -14.60
N PRO A 651 -9.55 0.65 -15.86
CA PRO A 651 -10.54 0.25 -16.86
C PRO A 651 -11.15 -1.11 -16.51
N LEU A 652 -12.44 -1.12 -16.14
CA LEU A 652 -13.16 -2.36 -15.82
C LEU A 652 -13.26 -3.30 -17.03
N PRO A 653 -13.10 -4.63 -16.84
CA PRO A 653 -13.33 -5.59 -17.91
C PRO A 653 -14.83 -5.65 -18.26
N PRO A 654 -15.21 -5.75 -19.55
CA PRO A 654 -16.61 -5.77 -19.98
C PRO A 654 -17.39 -7.00 -19.51
N ASP A 655 -16.67 -8.04 -19.09
CA ASP A 655 -17.18 -9.30 -18.57
C ASP A 655 -17.08 -9.42 -17.03
N LEU A 656 -16.92 -8.30 -16.30
CA LEU A 656 -16.85 -8.25 -14.83
C LEU A 656 -18.07 -8.88 -14.15
N HIS A 657 -17.89 -10.00 -13.45
CA HIS A 657 -18.96 -10.71 -12.79
C HIS A 657 -19.17 -10.24 -11.34
N ILE A 658 -20.30 -9.56 -11.10
CA ILE A 658 -20.79 -9.27 -9.75
C ILE A 658 -21.47 -10.55 -9.17
N PRO A 659 -20.98 -11.11 -8.05
CA PRO A 659 -21.41 -12.43 -7.56
C PRO A 659 -22.73 -12.38 -6.74
N TYR A 660 -23.78 -11.80 -7.32
CA TYR A 660 -25.09 -11.56 -6.69
C TYR A 660 -25.64 -12.75 -5.89
N GLN A 661 -25.78 -13.90 -6.54
CA GLN A 661 -26.35 -15.11 -5.91
C GLN A 661 -25.62 -15.48 -4.61
N MET A 662 -24.30 -15.30 -4.56
CA MET A 662 -23.50 -15.62 -3.39
C MET A 662 -23.57 -14.50 -2.33
N LEU A 663 -23.70 -13.23 -2.73
CA LEU A 663 -23.94 -12.10 -1.81
C LEU A 663 -25.30 -12.23 -1.10
N ASP A 664 -26.34 -12.64 -1.80
CA ASP A 664 -27.68 -12.85 -1.23
C ASP A 664 -27.76 -14.09 -0.35
N GLN A 665 -27.12 -15.20 -0.75
CA GLN A 665 -26.99 -16.39 0.09
C GLN A 665 -26.11 -16.16 1.33
N ASN A 666 -25.25 -15.13 1.33
CA ASN A 666 -24.30 -14.85 2.40
C ASN A 666 -24.33 -13.36 2.81
N PRO A 667 -25.36 -12.89 3.56
CA PRO A 667 -25.47 -11.49 4.00
C PRO A 667 -24.31 -11.00 4.92
N ASN A 668 -23.47 -11.94 5.38
CA ASN A 668 -22.20 -11.72 6.07
C ASN A 668 -21.05 -11.26 5.15
N ILE A 669 -21.15 -11.40 3.83
CA ILE A 669 -20.16 -10.86 2.90
C ILE A 669 -20.43 -9.36 2.76
N LYS A 670 -19.52 -8.54 3.28
CA LYS A 670 -19.64 -7.08 3.28
C LYS A 670 -18.75 -6.38 2.26
N ALA A 671 -17.75 -7.09 1.75
CA ALA A 671 -16.96 -6.64 0.62
C ALA A 671 -16.55 -7.81 -0.28
N VAL A 672 -16.31 -7.51 -1.57
CA VAL A 672 -15.66 -8.40 -2.53
C VAL A 672 -14.39 -7.75 -3.04
N HIS A 673 -13.30 -8.47 -2.85
CA HIS A 673 -12.01 -8.27 -3.47
C HIS A 673 -11.99 -8.91 -4.85
N PHE A 674 -11.51 -8.17 -5.85
CA PHE A 674 -11.14 -8.69 -7.17
C PHE A 674 -9.61 -8.61 -7.30
N PRO A 675 -8.90 -9.69 -7.69
CA PRO A 675 -7.49 -9.62 -8.02
C PRO A 675 -7.22 -8.63 -9.16
N ILE A 676 -6.00 -8.08 -9.19
CA ILE A 676 -5.57 -7.11 -10.19
C ILE A 676 -4.40 -7.62 -11.02
N THR A 677 -4.25 -7.08 -12.23
CA THR A 677 -3.15 -7.34 -13.17
C THR A 677 -2.56 -6.00 -13.64
N ALA A 678 -1.24 -5.93 -13.84
CA ALA A 678 -0.55 -4.67 -14.12
C ALA A 678 -0.42 -4.42 -15.63
N ALA A 679 -0.82 -3.22 -16.08
CA ALA A 679 -0.70 -2.75 -17.45
C ALA A 679 0.11 -1.44 -17.54
N THR A 680 0.57 -1.08 -18.74
CA THR A 680 1.03 0.29 -19.05
C THR A 680 -0.13 1.10 -19.66
N PRO A 681 -0.11 2.44 -19.56
CA PRO A 681 -1.13 3.30 -20.20
C PRO A 681 -1.22 3.17 -21.72
N ASP A 682 -0.11 2.81 -22.38
CA ASP A 682 0.02 2.67 -23.84
C ASP A 682 -0.14 1.22 -24.36
N GLY A 683 -0.33 0.25 -23.45
CA GLY A 683 -0.38 -1.18 -23.77
C GLY A 683 0.96 -1.81 -24.20
N SER A 684 2.09 -1.10 -24.10
CA SER A 684 3.42 -1.62 -24.45
C SER A 684 3.98 -2.67 -23.48
N MET A 685 4.86 -3.52 -24.00
CA MET A 685 5.49 -4.60 -23.24
C MET A 685 6.66 -4.08 -22.37
N ASN A 686 6.34 -3.66 -21.14
CA ASN A 686 7.33 -3.20 -20.16
C ASN A 686 7.64 -4.27 -19.09
N GLN A 687 8.91 -4.69 -19.00
CA GLN A 687 9.34 -5.74 -18.04
C GLN A 687 9.23 -5.34 -16.56
N LEU A 688 9.28 -4.04 -16.22
CA LEU A 688 9.08 -3.58 -14.84
C LEU A 688 7.59 -3.70 -14.43
N VAL A 689 6.68 -3.45 -15.37
CA VAL A 689 5.24 -3.69 -15.18
C VAL A 689 4.94 -5.18 -15.11
N GLN A 690 5.54 -6.00 -15.98
CA GLN A 690 5.38 -7.47 -15.93
C GLN A 690 5.92 -8.08 -14.61
N CYS A 691 6.98 -7.53 -14.00
CA CYS A 691 7.42 -7.97 -12.67
C CYS A 691 6.46 -7.54 -11.54
N GLN A 692 5.84 -6.36 -11.65
CA GLN A 692 4.77 -5.93 -10.73
C GLN A 692 3.50 -6.77 -10.89
N ASP A 693 3.19 -7.24 -12.11
CA ASP A 693 2.06 -8.10 -12.41
C ASP A 693 2.13 -9.44 -11.65
N ILE A 694 3.31 -10.08 -11.61
CA ILE A 694 3.53 -11.28 -10.78
C ILE A 694 3.31 -10.96 -9.29
N GLU A 695 3.80 -9.82 -8.79
CA GLU A 695 3.61 -9.41 -7.39
C GLU A 695 2.13 -9.16 -7.05
N TYR A 696 1.38 -8.55 -7.97
CA TYR A 696 -0.07 -8.30 -7.85
C TYR A 696 -0.85 -9.62 -7.82
N LYS A 697 -0.52 -10.55 -8.73
CA LYS A 697 -1.16 -11.87 -8.82
C LYS A 697 -0.82 -12.77 -7.62
N LEU A 698 0.39 -12.69 -7.07
CA LEU A 698 0.78 -13.35 -5.81
C LEU A 698 0.02 -12.76 -4.60
N ALA A 699 -0.14 -11.43 -4.53
CA ALA A 699 -0.98 -10.81 -3.50
C ALA A 699 -2.46 -11.27 -3.64
N GLY A 700 -2.96 -11.39 -4.86
CA GLY A 700 -4.26 -11.97 -5.17
C GLY A 700 -4.43 -13.41 -4.67
N LEU A 701 -3.40 -14.27 -4.84
CA LEU A 701 -3.39 -15.64 -4.30
C LEU A 701 -3.49 -15.65 -2.77
N HIS A 702 -2.69 -14.86 -2.04
CA HIS A 702 -2.78 -14.83 -0.58
C HIS A 702 -4.13 -14.26 -0.09
N LYS A 703 -4.69 -13.22 -0.74
CA LYS A 703 -6.03 -12.71 -0.43
C LYS A 703 -7.13 -13.75 -0.71
N LEU A 704 -6.99 -14.54 -1.77
CA LEU A 704 -7.87 -15.67 -2.07
C LEU A 704 -7.76 -16.77 -1.00
N PHE A 705 -6.55 -17.14 -0.58
CA PHE A 705 -6.33 -18.11 0.50
C PHE A 705 -6.93 -17.65 1.84
N GLN A 706 -6.69 -16.41 2.24
CA GLN A 706 -7.31 -15.78 3.42
C GLN A 706 -8.85 -15.83 3.33
N SER A 707 -9.42 -15.50 2.16
CA SER A 707 -10.86 -15.57 1.89
C SER A 707 -11.42 -17.00 1.87
N THR A 708 -10.65 -18.00 1.45
CA THR A 708 -11.04 -19.42 1.47
C THR A 708 -11.10 -19.94 2.90
N LEU A 709 -10.17 -19.52 3.76
CA LEU A 709 -10.16 -19.90 5.17
C LEU A 709 -11.21 -19.16 6.01
N SER A 710 -11.41 -17.84 5.79
CA SER A 710 -12.45 -17.08 6.51
C SER A 710 -12.80 -15.73 5.87
N SER A 711 -11.81 -14.87 5.67
CA SER A 711 -11.93 -13.50 5.14
C SER A 711 -10.56 -13.01 4.67
N SER A 712 -10.51 -12.29 3.55
CA SER A 712 -9.32 -11.48 3.23
C SER A 712 -9.08 -10.40 4.29
N LEU A 713 -7.81 -10.00 4.49
CA LEU A 713 -7.43 -8.84 5.31
C LEU A 713 -7.96 -7.52 4.74
N SER A 714 -7.98 -7.40 3.41
CA SER A 714 -8.42 -6.20 2.69
C SER A 714 -8.74 -6.50 1.22
N CYS A 715 -9.45 -5.58 0.56
CA CYS A 715 -9.51 -5.53 -0.90
C CYS A 715 -8.19 -4.97 -1.49
N HIS A 716 -8.13 -4.71 -2.79
CA HIS A 716 -7.09 -3.84 -3.36
C HIS A 716 -7.61 -2.40 -3.42
N GLY A 717 -6.74 -1.40 -3.21
CA GLY A 717 -7.14 0.02 -3.31
C GLY A 717 -7.70 0.47 -4.67
N ALA A 718 -7.32 -0.24 -5.75
CA ALA A 718 -7.73 0.04 -7.12
C ALA A 718 -9.15 -0.42 -7.46
N VAL A 719 -9.64 -1.52 -6.85
CA VAL A 719 -11.01 -2.03 -7.09
C VAL A 719 -11.54 -2.85 -5.91
N ALA A 720 -12.78 -2.55 -5.51
CA ALA A 720 -13.52 -3.32 -4.51
C ALA A 720 -15.03 -3.13 -4.66
N LEU A 721 -15.83 -4.16 -4.41
CA LEU A 721 -17.27 -4.01 -4.16
C LEU A 721 -17.53 -4.02 -2.65
N TRP A 722 -18.47 -3.20 -2.18
CA TRP A 722 -18.90 -3.12 -0.79
C TRP A 722 -20.43 -3.03 -0.65
N ASP A 723 -20.94 -3.59 0.45
CA ASP A 723 -22.27 -3.31 1.03
C ASP A 723 -22.31 -1.83 1.47
N ARG A 724 -23.22 -1.01 0.92
CA ARG A 724 -23.19 0.46 1.09
C ARG A 724 -23.38 0.92 2.54
N GLN A 725 -24.19 0.20 3.31
CA GLN A 725 -24.38 0.48 4.74
C GLN A 725 -23.10 0.20 5.53
N THR A 726 -22.46 -0.94 5.28
CA THR A 726 -21.18 -1.28 5.91
C THR A 726 -20.09 -0.29 5.50
N LEU A 727 -20.05 0.11 4.23
CA LEU A 727 -19.09 1.08 3.70
C LEU A 727 -19.17 2.45 4.40
N ASP A 728 -20.40 2.92 4.68
CA ASP A 728 -20.65 4.15 5.45
C ASP A 728 -20.05 4.05 6.87
N GLU A 729 -20.31 2.96 7.58
CA GLU A 729 -19.76 2.72 8.93
C GLU A 729 -18.22 2.62 8.95
N ILE A 730 -17.64 1.98 7.92
CA ILE A 730 -16.18 1.83 7.76
C ILE A 730 -15.50 3.16 7.48
N PHE A 731 -16.06 3.98 6.57
CA PHE A 731 -15.55 5.32 6.31
C PHE A 731 -15.74 6.27 7.49
N TYR A 732 -16.87 6.21 8.20
CA TYR A 732 -17.14 7.00 9.40
C TYR A 732 -16.07 6.80 10.48
N GLU A 733 -15.59 5.57 10.69
CA GLU A 733 -14.46 5.29 11.60
C GLU A 733 -13.07 5.50 10.97
N HIS A 734 -12.95 5.90 9.69
CA HIS A 734 -11.66 6.15 9.01
C HIS A 734 -11.06 7.51 9.35
N ASP A 735 -9.75 7.55 9.59
CA ASP A 735 -8.97 8.74 9.94
C ASP A 735 -8.49 9.61 8.76
N THR A 736 -9.07 9.42 7.56
CA THR A 736 -8.68 10.02 6.27
C THR A 736 -7.19 9.95 5.87
N VAL A 737 -6.37 9.11 6.52
CA VAL A 737 -4.95 8.93 6.14
C VAL A 737 -4.82 8.00 4.92
N PHE A 738 -4.43 8.59 3.78
CA PHE A 738 -4.28 7.91 2.48
C PHE A 738 -3.30 6.72 2.47
N ASN A 739 -2.26 6.73 3.30
CA ASN A 739 -1.32 5.61 3.42
C ASN A 739 -2.03 4.34 3.95
N GLY A 740 -2.35 3.40 3.07
CA GLY A 740 -3.05 2.16 3.39
C GLY A 740 -4.48 2.39 3.85
N GLU A 741 -5.26 3.12 3.05
CA GLU A 741 -6.73 3.23 3.14
C GLU A 741 -7.37 1.84 3.07
N ASP A 742 -7.10 1.09 2.00
CA ASP A 742 -7.66 -0.24 1.72
C ASP A 742 -7.43 -1.25 2.86
N MET A 743 -6.21 -1.27 3.40
CA MET A 743 -5.88 -2.07 4.58
C MET A 743 -6.56 -1.54 5.85
N TYR A 744 -6.71 -0.23 6.01
CA TYR A 744 -7.44 0.34 7.17
C TYR A 744 -8.94 0.04 7.12
N MET A 745 -9.56 0.06 5.94
CA MET A 745 -10.95 -0.34 5.73
C MET A 745 -11.16 -1.81 6.14
N GLY A 746 -10.30 -2.71 5.63
CA GLY A 746 -10.37 -4.14 5.97
C GLY A 746 -10.09 -4.43 7.45
N LEU A 747 -9.09 -3.77 8.04
CA LEU A 747 -8.83 -3.82 9.49
C LEU A 747 -10.00 -3.27 10.32
N SER A 748 -10.73 -2.27 9.82
CA SER A 748 -11.89 -1.70 10.53
C SER A 748 -13.08 -2.67 10.49
N LEU A 749 -13.28 -3.38 9.37
CA LEU A 749 -14.28 -4.46 9.28
C LEU A 749 -13.91 -5.60 10.25
N LEU A 750 -12.66 -6.05 10.20
CA LEU A 750 -12.12 -7.09 11.10
C LEU A 750 -12.27 -6.72 12.58
N ARG A 751 -12.28 -5.42 12.93
CA ARG A 751 -12.42 -4.90 14.29
C ARG A 751 -13.85 -4.84 14.82
N ARG A 752 -14.87 -5.04 13.98
CA ARG A 752 -16.25 -5.21 14.44
C ARG A 752 -16.41 -6.46 15.31
N ARG A 753 -15.63 -7.52 15.00
CA ARG A 753 -15.68 -8.85 15.62
C ARG A 753 -17.07 -9.53 15.51
N ASP A 754 -17.85 -9.13 14.51
CA ASP A 754 -19.08 -9.78 14.08
C ASP A 754 -18.78 -10.78 12.93
N SER A 755 -19.81 -11.37 12.32
CA SER A 755 -19.65 -12.34 11.23
C SER A 755 -19.26 -11.73 9.87
N SER A 756 -18.98 -10.43 9.78
CA SER A 756 -18.65 -9.76 8.52
C SER A 756 -17.32 -10.25 7.92
N ARG A 757 -17.33 -10.51 6.61
CA ARG A 757 -16.14 -10.96 5.86
C ARG A 757 -15.95 -10.28 4.51
N ILE A 758 -14.69 -10.24 4.08
CA ILE A 758 -14.25 -9.87 2.73
C ILE A 758 -14.06 -11.16 1.93
N TYR A 759 -14.85 -11.33 0.86
CA TYR A 759 -14.72 -12.44 -0.09
C TYR A 759 -13.75 -12.10 -1.23
N SER A 760 -13.13 -13.09 -1.86
CA SER A 760 -12.24 -12.92 -3.02
C SER A 760 -12.86 -13.54 -4.29
N CYS A 761 -13.37 -12.70 -5.20
CA CYS A 761 -13.84 -13.12 -6.52
C CYS A 761 -12.67 -13.12 -7.51
N ALA A 762 -11.96 -14.25 -7.60
CA ALA A 762 -10.76 -14.39 -8.45
C ALA A 762 -11.03 -14.94 -9.87
N ALA A 763 -12.30 -15.09 -10.25
CA ALA A 763 -12.69 -15.52 -11.59
C ALA A 763 -12.29 -14.46 -12.62
N ASP A 764 -12.54 -13.21 -12.29
CA ASP A 764 -12.10 -12.05 -13.04
C ASP A 764 -10.82 -11.47 -12.44
N VAL A 765 -10.04 -10.78 -13.28
CA VAL A 765 -8.82 -10.07 -12.89
C VAL A 765 -8.87 -8.71 -13.56
N VAL A 766 -8.81 -7.64 -12.76
CA VAL A 766 -9.04 -6.27 -13.24
C VAL A 766 -7.71 -5.60 -13.59
N PRO A 767 -7.53 -5.04 -14.80
CA PRO A 767 -6.32 -4.31 -15.16
C PRO A 767 -6.26 -2.95 -14.46
N THR A 768 -5.06 -2.53 -14.10
CA THR A 768 -4.76 -1.22 -13.52
C THR A 768 -3.35 -0.79 -13.96
N TYR A 769 -3.13 0.51 -14.15
CA TYR A 769 -1.83 0.99 -14.60
C TYR A 769 -0.79 0.96 -13.47
N ALA A 770 0.40 0.46 -13.79
CA ALA A 770 1.52 0.38 -12.86
C ALA A 770 2.70 1.24 -13.34
N PRO A 771 3.55 1.76 -12.43
CA PRO A 771 4.76 2.49 -12.80
C PRO A 771 5.63 1.76 -13.82
N ASP A 772 5.73 2.35 -15.01
CA ASP A 772 6.52 1.90 -16.16
C ASP A 772 8.04 2.09 -15.93
N ASN A 773 8.41 3.06 -15.10
CA ASN A 773 9.78 3.46 -14.87
C ASN A 773 10.19 3.38 -13.39
N TRP A 774 11.48 3.10 -13.18
CA TRP A 774 12.07 2.89 -11.86
C TRP A 774 11.91 4.09 -10.91
N GLY A 775 11.91 5.32 -11.43
CA GLY A 775 11.76 6.53 -10.62
C GLY A 775 10.36 6.65 -10.02
N MET A 776 9.33 6.43 -10.83
CA MET A 776 7.94 6.41 -10.39
C MET A 776 7.67 5.25 -9.42
N LEU A 777 8.19 4.05 -9.70
CA LEU A 777 8.09 2.89 -8.80
C LEU A 777 8.75 3.18 -7.45
N PHE A 778 10.01 3.64 -7.44
CA PHE A 778 10.73 3.98 -6.21
C PHE A 778 9.96 5.02 -5.39
N ARG A 779 9.38 6.04 -6.04
CA ARG A 779 8.53 7.03 -5.38
C ARG A 779 7.24 6.43 -4.80
N GLN A 780 6.54 5.57 -5.55
CA GLN A 780 5.32 4.90 -5.11
C GLN A 780 5.60 4.03 -3.87
N ARG A 781 6.65 3.21 -3.90
CA ARG A 781 7.04 2.31 -2.80
C ARG A 781 7.49 3.07 -1.56
N VAL A 782 8.47 3.98 -1.69
CA VAL A 782 9.05 4.74 -0.57
C VAL A 782 8.05 5.69 0.08
N LYS A 783 7.15 6.34 -0.67
CA LYS A 783 6.20 7.32 -0.12
C LYS A 783 4.80 6.78 0.16
N SER A 784 4.40 5.66 -0.45
CA SER A 784 3.06 5.08 -0.28
C SER A 784 3.08 3.71 0.37
N TRP A 785 3.66 2.69 -0.27
CA TRP A 785 3.41 1.29 0.07
C TRP A 785 4.25 0.78 1.26
N ASP A 786 5.56 0.59 1.11
CA ASP A 786 6.39 0.01 2.19
C ASP A 786 6.39 0.86 3.46
N VAL A 787 6.29 2.18 3.33
CA VAL A 787 6.13 3.09 4.47
C VAL A 787 4.80 2.89 5.21
N THR A 788 3.76 2.36 4.57
CA THR A 788 2.48 2.03 5.21
C THR A 788 2.64 0.91 6.23
N SER A 789 3.32 -0.20 5.91
CA SER A 789 3.57 -1.30 6.86
C SER A 789 4.25 -0.77 8.13
N HIS A 790 5.33 0.00 7.99
CA HIS A 790 6.01 0.63 9.13
C HIS A 790 5.08 1.59 9.91
N LYS A 791 4.27 2.42 9.24
CA LYS A 791 3.29 3.32 9.90
C LYS A 791 2.19 2.56 10.68
N LYS A 792 1.90 1.30 10.31
CA LYS A 792 0.81 0.49 10.88
C LYS A 792 1.30 -0.59 11.86
N THR A 793 2.61 -0.70 12.12
CA THR A 793 3.25 -1.63 13.11
C THR A 793 2.44 -1.84 14.41
N PHE A 794 2.05 -0.75 15.09
CA PHE A 794 1.28 -0.83 16.35
C PHE A 794 -0.12 -1.44 16.20
N THR A 795 -0.70 -1.41 14.99
CA THR A 795 -1.94 -2.14 14.70
C THR A 795 -1.71 -3.64 14.59
N TYR A 796 -0.63 -4.09 13.93
CA TYR A 796 -0.31 -5.53 13.87
C TYR A 796 -0.07 -6.08 15.29
N ILE A 797 0.74 -5.38 16.10
CA ILE A 797 0.95 -5.71 17.52
C ILE A 797 -0.39 -5.83 18.26
N TRP A 798 -1.30 -4.85 18.09
CA TRP A 798 -2.62 -4.86 18.73
C TRP A 798 -3.50 -6.05 18.30
N GLU A 799 -3.59 -6.36 17.00
CA GLU A 799 -4.38 -7.51 16.52
C GLU A 799 -3.76 -8.86 16.94
N ILE A 800 -2.45 -8.94 17.18
CA ILE A 800 -1.78 -10.11 17.76
C ILE A 800 -2.17 -10.27 19.24
N ILE A 801 -1.93 -9.25 20.08
CA ILE A 801 -2.05 -9.38 21.55
C ILE A 801 -3.48 -9.31 22.10
N ASN A 802 -4.42 -8.64 21.40
CA ASN A 802 -5.78 -8.40 21.90
C ASN A 802 -6.54 -9.73 22.12
N PRO A 803 -6.98 -10.05 23.36
CA PRO A 803 -7.67 -11.32 23.64
C PRO A 803 -8.92 -11.57 22.79
N ARG A 804 -9.70 -10.52 22.46
CA ARG A 804 -10.88 -10.63 21.60
C ARG A 804 -10.54 -11.01 20.14
N SER A 805 -9.28 -10.86 19.74
CA SER A 805 -8.77 -11.30 18.44
C SER A 805 -8.53 -12.81 18.37
N TRP A 806 -8.35 -13.48 19.52
CA TRP A 806 -8.14 -14.93 19.59
C TRP A 806 -9.46 -15.73 19.57
N CYS A 807 -10.56 -15.15 20.06
CA CYS A 807 -11.89 -15.76 20.03
C CYS A 807 -12.68 -15.49 18.73
N HIS A 808 -12.02 -14.97 17.68
CA HIS A 808 -12.67 -14.51 16.45
C HIS A 808 -12.01 -15.15 15.23
N GLY A 809 -12.74 -16.04 14.53
CA GLY A 809 -12.22 -16.88 13.44
C GLY A 809 -11.44 -16.13 12.35
N PRO A 810 -12.00 -15.06 11.73
CA PRO A 810 -11.28 -14.24 10.75
C PRO A 810 -9.99 -13.64 11.30
N SER A 811 -9.99 -13.19 12.56
CA SER A 811 -8.79 -12.63 13.19
C SER A 811 -7.74 -13.69 13.50
N TRP A 812 -8.15 -14.90 13.88
CA TRP A 812 -7.24 -16.03 14.13
C TRP A 812 -6.53 -16.47 12.85
N VAL A 813 -7.27 -16.61 11.73
CA VAL A 813 -6.74 -16.92 10.39
C VAL A 813 -5.72 -15.87 9.90
N LEU A 814 -5.89 -14.60 10.28
CA LEU A 814 -5.01 -13.50 9.87
C LEU A 814 -3.80 -13.28 10.80
N LYS A 815 -3.73 -13.91 11.99
CA LYS A 815 -2.58 -13.78 12.90
C LYS A 815 -1.23 -14.16 12.27
N PRO A 816 -1.09 -15.25 11.51
CA PRO A 816 0.15 -15.57 10.79
C PRO A 816 0.66 -14.41 9.92
N TYR A 817 -0.22 -13.76 9.16
CA TYR A 817 0.13 -12.60 8.33
C TYR A 817 0.55 -11.38 9.17
N PHE A 818 -0.14 -11.10 10.28
CA PHE A 818 0.27 -10.02 11.19
C PHE A 818 1.62 -10.29 11.86
N ILE A 819 1.94 -11.57 12.14
CA ILE A 819 3.22 -11.99 12.71
C ILE A 819 4.34 -11.87 11.66
N GLN A 820 4.10 -12.32 10.42
CA GLN A 820 5.04 -12.16 9.30
C GLN A 820 5.33 -10.68 9.04
N GLU A 821 4.32 -9.83 8.82
CA GLU A 821 4.54 -8.39 8.60
C GLU A 821 5.30 -7.74 9.78
N LEU A 822 5.03 -8.14 11.03
CA LEU A 822 5.74 -7.62 12.19
C LEU A 822 7.21 -8.11 12.25
N LEU A 823 7.47 -9.38 11.95
CA LEU A 823 8.83 -9.94 11.87
C LEU A 823 9.62 -9.27 10.75
N THR A 824 9.06 -9.17 9.55
CA THR A 824 9.69 -8.49 8.42
C THR A 824 9.99 -7.03 8.76
N ILE A 825 9.08 -6.29 9.42
CA ILE A 825 9.32 -4.91 9.87
C ILE A 825 10.48 -4.83 10.87
N ILE A 826 10.56 -5.72 11.86
CA ILE A 826 11.67 -5.72 12.83
C ILE A 826 12.99 -6.06 12.11
N LEU A 827 12.95 -7.04 11.21
CA LEU A 827 14.10 -7.42 10.40
C LEU A 827 14.54 -6.29 9.47
N ASP A 828 13.66 -5.45 8.91
CA ASP A 828 14.07 -4.32 8.07
C ASP A 828 14.98 -3.33 8.83
N TRP A 829 14.73 -3.08 10.12
CA TRP A 829 15.58 -2.25 10.98
C TRP A 829 16.95 -2.87 11.28
N LEU A 830 17.10 -4.19 11.15
CA LEU A 830 18.34 -4.92 11.38
C LEU A 830 19.09 -5.22 10.06
N ARG A 831 18.35 -5.52 9.00
CA ARG A 831 18.83 -6.15 7.75
C ARG A 831 19.87 -5.30 7.03
N VAL A 832 19.76 -3.97 7.03
CA VAL A 832 20.77 -3.09 6.41
C VAL A 832 22.12 -3.19 7.13
N PHE A 833 22.11 -3.12 8.46
CA PHE A 833 23.29 -3.26 9.31
C PHE A 833 23.89 -4.68 9.24
N LEU A 834 23.04 -5.72 9.18
CA LEU A 834 23.47 -7.12 9.06
C LEU A 834 24.10 -7.42 7.70
N LEU A 835 23.50 -6.97 6.59
CA LEU A 835 24.06 -7.16 5.25
C LEU A 835 25.40 -6.41 5.10
N ALA A 836 25.53 -5.22 5.69
CA ALA A 836 26.79 -4.48 5.76
C ALA A 836 27.85 -5.19 6.62
N GLY A 837 27.48 -5.68 7.81
CA GLY A 837 28.38 -6.47 8.66
C GLY A 837 28.84 -7.77 8.01
N LEU A 838 27.95 -8.47 7.31
CA LEU A 838 28.29 -9.66 6.51
C LEU A 838 29.19 -9.29 5.32
N LEU A 839 28.91 -8.21 4.57
CA LEU A 839 29.76 -7.78 3.47
C LEU A 839 31.21 -7.48 3.91
N VAL A 840 31.38 -6.92 5.12
CA VAL A 840 32.69 -6.62 5.71
C VAL A 840 33.36 -7.88 6.28
N ARG A 841 32.62 -8.79 6.93
CA ARG A 841 33.19 -9.95 7.65
C ARG A 841 33.34 -11.21 6.78
N ASP A 842 32.35 -11.49 5.93
CA ASP A 842 32.22 -12.69 5.12
C ASP A 842 31.26 -12.46 3.94
N TRP A 843 31.80 -11.86 2.88
CA TRP A 843 31.06 -11.63 1.64
C TRP A 843 30.72 -12.94 0.90
N VAL A 844 31.39 -14.06 1.19
CA VAL A 844 31.14 -15.34 0.55
C VAL A 844 29.84 -15.94 1.07
N SER A 845 29.65 -15.99 2.40
CA SER A 845 28.38 -16.39 3.00
C SER A 845 27.23 -15.44 2.63
N LEU A 846 27.50 -14.15 2.44
CA LEU A 846 26.51 -13.19 1.92
C LEU A 846 26.05 -13.56 0.49
N VAL A 847 26.98 -13.92 -0.41
CA VAL A 847 26.66 -14.35 -1.78
C VAL A 847 25.92 -15.69 -1.79
N LEU A 848 26.34 -16.65 -0.97
CA LEU A 848 25.67 -17.95 -0.82
C LEU A 848 24.24 -17.79 -0.28
N MET A 849 24.05 -16.99 0.77
CA MET A 849 22.75 -16.66 1.33
C MET A 849 21.83 -15.98 0.30
N ALA A 850 22.36 -15.01 -0.46
CA ALA A 850 21.61 -14.36 -1.54
C ALA A 850 21.21 -15.36 -2.63
N ALA A 851 22.09 -16.30 -3.01
CA ALA A 851 21.78 -17.35 -3.98
C ALA A 851 20.69 -18.30 -3.48
N VAL A 852 20.71 -18.71 -2.21
CA VAL A 852 19.68 -19.56 -1.59
C VAL A 852 18.31 -18.87 -1.58
N PHE A 853 18.24 -17.59 -1.17
CA PHE A 853 16.98 -16.84 -1.22
C PHE A 853 16.49 -16.62 -2.66
N THR A 854 17.39 -16.38 -3.61
CA THR A 854 17.03 -16.25 -5.04
C THR A 854 16.45 -17.57 -5.59
N LEU A 855 17.03 -18.71 -5.20
CA LEU A 855 16.54 -20.04 -5.57
C LEU A 855 15.16 -20.32 -4.95
N LEU A 856 14.94 -19.96 -3.69
CA LEU A 856 13.63 -20.08 -3.02
C LEU A 856 12.55 -19.26 -3.76
N LEU A 857 12.88 -18.03 -4.14
CA LEU A 857 11.99 -17.17 -4.93
C LEU A 857 11.71 -17.76 -6.33
N TYR A 858 12.70 -18.35 -7.01
CA TYR A 858 12.46 -19.08 -8.26
C TYR A 858 11.49 -20.25 -8.05
N VAL A 859 11.66 -21.05 -6.99
CA VAL A 859 10.72 -22.15 -6.66
C VAL A 859 9.30 -21.61 -6.44
N MET A 860 9.14 -20.51 -5.70
CA MET A 860 7.82 -19.90 -5.46
C MET A 860 7.15 -19.43 -6.77
N VAL A 861 7.88 -18.71 -7.65
CA VAL A 861 7.33 -18.28 -8.95
C VAL A 861 6.97 -19.46 -9.85
N LEU A 862 7.81 -20.49 -9.91
CA LEU A 862 7.54 -21.68 -10.73
C LEU A 862 6.32 -22.48 -10.22
N LEU A 863 6.16 -22.62 -8.90
CA LEU A 863 4.96 -23.22 -8.31
C LEU A 863 3.70 -22.39 -8.62
N PHE A 864 3.81 -21.06 -8.58
CA PHE A 864 2.71 -20.16 -8.91
C PHE A 864 2.28 -20.29 -10.39
N GLU A 865 3.23 -20.12 -11.31
CA GLU A 865 2.98 -20.14 -12.77
C GLU A 865 2.49 -21.49 -13.29
N TYR A 866 3.06 -22.60 -12.79
CA TYR A 866 2.80 -23.94 -13.34
C TYR A 866 1.81 -24.79 -12.55
N ILE A 867 1.55 -24.49 -11.26
CA ILE A 867 0.53 -25.20 -10.45
C ILE A 867 -0.70 -24.34 -10.19
N VAL A 868 -0.54 -23.10 -9.70
CA VAL A 868 -1.70 -22.25 -9.36
C VAL A 868 -2.38 -21.71 -10.62
N LEU A 869 -1.61 -21.14 -11.55
CA LEU A 869 -2.09 -20.67 -12.85
C LEU A 869 -2.15 -21.79 -13.92
N ARG A 870 -2.23 -23.05 -13.50
CA ARG A 870 -2.23 -24.20 -14.44
C ARG A 870 -3.39 -24.14 -15.43
N ASP A 871 -4.58 -23.79 -14.92
CA ASP A 871 -5.85 -23.71 -15.65
C ASP A 871 -6.19 -22.27 -16.13
N ARG A 872 -5.27 -21.31 -15.91
CA ARG A 872 -5.37 -19.91 -16.34
C ARG A 872 -4.10 -19.47 -17.09
N ARG A 873 -3.91 -20.06 -18.27
CA ARG A 873 -2.75 -19.78 -19.15
C ARG A 873 -2.71 -18.34 -19.64
N ASP A 874 -3.86 -17.69 -19.67
CA ASP A 874 -4.06 -16.26 -19.95
C ASP A 874 -3.41 -15.33 -18.90
N LEU A 875 -3.21 -15.80 -17.67
CA LEU A 875 -2.66 -15.01 -16.58
C LEU A 875 -1.14 -15.20 -16.38
N ARG A 876 -0.48 -16.07 -17.14
CA ARG A 876 0.92 -16.43 -16.93
C ARG A 876 1.90 -15.41 -17.51
N SER A 877 2.99 -15.12 -16.80
CA SER A 877 3.99 -14.16 -17.24
C SER A 877 5.01 -14.75 -18.21
N SER A 878 5.74 -13.88 -18.92
CA SER A 878 6.73 -14.32 -19.92
C SER A 878 7.94 -15.03 -19.27
N PRO A 879 8.63 -15.95 -19.97
CA PRO A 879 9.82 -16.61 -19.43
C PRO A 879 10.93 -15.64 -19.00
N LEU A 880 11.09 -14.50 -19.70
CA LEU A 880 12.02 -13.44 -19.31
C LEU A 880 11.61 -12.79 -17.98
N THR A 881 10.31 -12.54 -17.80
CA THR A 881 9.78 -11.97 -16.54
C THR A 881 9.97 -12.93 -15.37
N ILE A 882 9.74 -14.24 -15.57
CA ILE A 882 10.00 -15.28 -14.56
C ILE A 882 11.48 -15.29 -14.15
N VAL A 883 12.41 -15.13 -15.11
CA VAL A 883 13.85 -15.02 -14.83
C VAL A 883 14.21 -13.74 -14.07
N LEU A 884 13.58 -12.60 -14.40
CA LEU A 884 13.85 -11.30 -13.79
C LEU A 884 13.17 -11.10 -12.41
N PHE A 885 12.08 -11.80 -12.11
CA PHE A 885 11.27 -11.51 -10.91
C PHE A 885 12.03 -11.62 -9.58
N PRO A 886 12.89 -12.63 -9.32
CA PRO A 886 13.64 -12.66 -8.06
C PRO A 886 14.60 -11.48 -7.91
N TRP A 887 15.21 -10.99 -9.00
CA TRP A 887 16.07 -9.80 -8.99
C TRP A 887 15.26 -8.53 -8.72
N TYR A 888 14.06 -8.41 -9.30
CA TYR A 888 13.08 -7.38 -8.94
C TYR A 888 12.69 -7.48 -7.45
N ARG A 889 12.43 -8.68 -6.92
CA ARG A 889 12.07 -8.88 -5.50
C ARG A 889 13.22 -8.54 -4.55
N LEU A 890 14.46 -8.91 -4.88
CA LEU A 890 15.67 -8.48 -4.15
C LEU A 890 15.83 -6.96 -4.15
N SER A 891 15.53 -6.30 -5.28
CA SER A 891 15.64 -4.84 -5.37
C SER A 891 14.65 -4.09 -4.45
N ALA A 892 13.60 -4.76 -3.96
CA ALA A 892 12.70 -4.20 -2.96
C ALA A 892 13.38 -3.92 -1.60
N LEU A 893 14.56 -4.51 -1.32
CA LEU A 893 15.37 -4.13 -0.16
C LEU A 893 15.76 -2.63 -0.17
N PHE A 894 16.01 -2.06 -1.35
CA PHE A 894 16.25 -0.62 -1.50
C PHE A 894 14.97 0.20 -1.28
N PHE A 895 13.80 -0.31 -1.70
CA PHE A 895 12.51 0.34 -1.43
C PHE A 895 12.21 0.40 0.06
N ARG A 896 12.43 -0.70 0.79
CA ARG A 896 12.20 -0.78 2.24
C ARG A 896 13.18 0.07 3.03
N MET A 897 14.46 0.06 2.69
CA MET A 897 15.44 1.00 3.27
C MET A 897 15.06 2.47 3.00
N GLY A 898 14.62 2.80 1.79
CA GLY A 898 14.08 4.14 1.48
C GLY A 898 12.84 4.49 2.30
N ALA A 899 11.93 3.52 2.50
CA ALA A 899 10.73 3.67 3.30
C ALA A 899 11.04 3.87 4.79
N LEU A 900 12.06 3.21 5.35
CA LEU A 900 12.55 3.44 6.72
C LEU A 900 13.02 4.90 6.89
N CYS A 901 13.90 5.39 6.00
CA CYS A 901 14.35 6.78 6.05
C CYS A 901 13.19 7.77 5.88
N GLN A 902 12.28 7.51 4.92
CA GLN A 902 11.08 8.31 4.70
C GLN A 902 10.15 8.31 5.93
N ASN A 903 10.03 7.18 6.64
CA ASN A 903 9.28 7.04 7.89
C ASN A 903 9.88 7.94 8.99
N ILE A 904 11.18 7.85 9.24
CA ILE A 904 11.91 8.69 10.22
C ILE A 904 11.72 10.17 9.89
N PHE A 905 11.92 10.57 8.63
CA PHE A 905 11.85 11.99 8.27
C PHE A 905 10.44 12.55 8.21
N THR A 906 9.42 11.73 7.96
CA THR A 906 8.08 12.22 7.59
C THR A 906 6.98 11.77 8.54
N TYR A 907 6.93 10.52 9.02
CA TYR A 907 5.81 10.02 9.82
C TYR A 907 5.66 10.72 11.19
N SER A 908 6.77 11.04 11.86
CA SER A 908 6.73 11.80 13.12
C SER A 908 6.12 13.20 12.95
N LYS A 909 6.16 13.75 11.73
CA LYS A 909 5.68 15.10 11.37
C LYS A 909 4.33 15.06 10.62
N ASP A 910 4.01 13.94 9.95
CA ASP A 910 2.72 13.69 9.28
C ASP A 910 1.59 13.75 10.29
N ARG A 911 0.65 14.68 10.09
CA ARG A 911 -0.52 14.82 10.97
C ARG A 911 -1.32 13.52 10.93
N LYS A 912 -1.64 12.93 12.09
CA LYS A 912 -2.74 11.96 12.14
C LYS A 912 -3.99 12.70 11.66
N GLY A 913 -4.65 12.16 10.64
CA GLY A 913 -5.93 12.68 10.21
C GLY A 913 -7.00 12.48 11.29
N ILE A 914 -8.17 13.08 11.06
CA ILE A 914 -9.23 13.16 12.06
C ILE A 914 -10.36 12.28 11.58
N LYS A 915 -10.78 11.31 12.41
CA LYS A 915 -11.86 10.38 12.09
C LYS A 915 -13.09 11.12 11.58
N ILE A 916 -13.67 10.65 10.48
CA ILE A 916 -14.87 11.24 9.87
C ILE A 916 -16.00 11.37 10.91
N ARG A 917 -16.15 10.38 11.79
CA ARG A 917 -17.00 10.42 12.98
C ARG A 917 -16.81 11.66 13.85
N VAL A 918 -15.56 11.96 14.26
CA VAL A 918 -15.24 13.14 15.09
C VAL A 918 -15.55 14.42 14.32
N ARG A 919 -15.40 14.42 12.99
CA ARG A 919 -15.78 15.54 12.13
C ARG A 919 -17.29 15.75 12.03
N GLU A 920 -18.09 14.69 12.03
CA GLU A 920 -19.55 14.76 11.93
C GLU A 920 -20.19 15.02 13.31
N ASP A 921 -19.89 14.18 14.32
CA ASP A 921 -20.49 14.24 15.65
C ASP A 921 -20.11 15.54 16.39
N GLU A 922 -18.80 15.78 16.55
CA GLU A 922 -18.21 16.77 17.47
C GLU A 922 -17.88 18.11 16.79
N ILE A 923 -17.17 18.08 15.64
CA ILE A 923 -16.66 19.30 14.99
C ILE A 923 -17.72 19.91 14.07
N ARG A 924 -18.52 19.07 13.40
CA ARG A 924 -19.53 19.41 12.38
C ARG A 924 -18.94 20.16 11.17
N ASP A 925 -17.77 19.71 10.70
CA ASP A 925 -17.05 20.30 9.56
C ASP A 925 -17.16 19.50 8.25
N ILE A 926 -18.31 18.86 8.04
CA ILE A 926 -18.66 18.15 6.79
C ILE A 926 -19.31 19.16 5.81
N PRO A 927 -18.98 19.15 4.50
CA PRO A 927 -19.66 19.98 3.51
C PRO A 927 -21.17 19.65 3.45
N PRO A 928 -22.08 20.64 3.50
CA PRO A 928 -23.51 20.39 3.46
C PRO A 928 -23.96 19.83 2.09
N CYS A 929 -24.95 18.93 2.09
CA CYS A 929 -25.54 18.40 0.85
C CYS A 929 -26.31 19.50 0.08
N PRO A 930 -26.02 19.73 -1.22
CA PRO A 930 -26.73 20.70 -2.04
C PRO A 930 -28.26 20.56 -2.01
N PRO A 931 -29.03 21.67 -2.07
CA PRO A 931 -30.49 21.66 -1.98
C PRO A 931 -31.19 21.44 -3.34
N SER A 932 -30.45 20.94 -4.34
CA SER A 932 -30.92 20.66 -5.71
C SER A 932 -30.06 19.54 -6.32
N PRO A 933 -30.62 18.61 -7.13
CA PRO A 933 -29.84 17.59 -7.84
C PRO A 933 -29.01 18.18 -8.98
N ASP A 934 -29.54 19.20 -9.68
CA ASP A 934 -28.77 20.01 -10.61
C ASP A 934 -27.99 21.06 -9.83
N VAL A 935 -26.65 20.97 -9.88
CA VAL A 935 -25.69 21.75 -9.10
C VAL A 935 -24.68 22.43 -10.03
N ASP A 936 -24.45 23.72 -9.84
CA ASP A 936 -23.29 24.41 -10.42
C ASP A 936 -22.08 24.22 -9.51
N TRP A 937 -21.31 23.15 -9.75
CA TRP A 937 -20.15 22.78 -8.93
C TRP A 937 -19.05 23.85 -8.89
N PHE A 938 -19.04 24.81 -9.84
CA PHE A 938 -18.12 25.94 -9.84
C PHE A 938 -18.55 27.11 -8.97
N THR A 939 -19.77 27.12 -8.44
CA THR A 939 -20.25 28.20 -7.54
C THR A 939 -20.87 27.71 -6.24
N VAL A 940 -21.35 26.46 -6.14
CA VAL A 940 -22.06 25.91 -4.97
C VAL A 940 -21.34 26.12 -3.63
N TRP A 941 -20.01 26.02 -3.60
CA TRP A 941 -19.21 26.20 -2.38
C TRP A 941 -18.71 27.64 -2.16
N THR A 942 -18.90 28.55 -3.12
CA THR A 942 -18.61 29.99 -2.96
C THR A 942 -19.80 30.69 -2.31
N GLY A 943 -19.55 31.61 -1.38
CA GLY A 943 -20.57 32.54 -0.91
C GLY A 943 -20.63 33.78 -1.80
N ASP A 944 -21.69 34.58 -1.69
CA ASP A 944 -21.80 35.87 -2.41
C ASP A 944 -20.62 36.80 -2.05
N ASP A 945 -20.16 36.77 -0.79
CA ASP A 945 -18.98 37.50 -0.30
C ASP A 945 -17.67 37.09 -1.01
N ASP A 946 -17.50 35.80 -1.33
CA ASP A 946 -16.32 35.29 -2.04
C ASP A 946 -16.32 35.78 -3.51
N GLN A 947 -17.50 35.91 -4.12
CA GLN A 947 -17.65 36.34 -5.51
C GLN A 947 -17.36 37.85 -5.67
N GLN A 948 -17.74 38.68 -4.70
CA GLN A 948 -17.38 40.10 -4.70
C GLN A 948 -15.86 40.29 -4.62
N GLN A 949 -15.16 39.60 -3.70
CA GLN A 949 -13.71 39.68 -3.60
C GLN A 949 -12.98 39.16 -4.85
N GLN A 950 -13.54 38.17 -5.55
CA GLN A 950 -12.99 37.70 -6.83
C GLN A 950 -13.26 38.67 -8.00
N GLN A 951 -14.35 39.44 -7.97
CA GLN A 951 -14.57 40.51 -8.95
C GLN A 951 -13.63 41.70 -8.69
N GLU A 952 -13.49 42.16 -7.45
CA GLU A 952 -12.56 43.23 -7.08
C GLU A 952 -11.09 42.89 -7.38
N GLN A 953 -10.69 41.62 -7.29
CA GLN A 953 -9.36 41.15 -7.70
C GLN A 953 -9.25 40.88 -9.21
N GLY A 954 -10.35 40.54 -9.88
CA GLY A 954 -10.40 40.27 -11.32
C GLY A 954 -10.36 41.51 -12.20
N GLU A 955 -10.79 42.67 -11.69
CA GLU A 955 -10.65 43.98 -12.35
C GLU A 955 -9.27 44.65 -12.09
N GLY A 956 -8.34 43.94 -11.42
CA GLY A 956 -7.03 44.43 -11.01
C GLY A 956 -5.81 43.86 -11.75
N TRP A 957 -6.01 43.23 -12.92
CA TRP A 957 -4.95 42.62 -13.77
C TRP A 957 -4.98 43.14 -15.21
#